data_AF-A0A6N4WRT8-F1
#
_entry.id   AF-A0A6N4WRT8-F1
#
_cell.length_a   1.000
_cell.length_b   1.000
_cell.length_c   1.000
_cell.angle_alpha   90.00
_cell.angle_beta   90.00
_cell.angle_gamma   90.00
#
_symmetry.space_group_name_H-M   'P 1'
#
loop_
_entity.id
_entity.type
_entity.pdbx_description
1 polymer ?
#
loop_
_entity_poly.entity_id
_entity_poly.type
_entity_poly.pdbx_seq_one_letter_code
_entity_poly.pdbx_strand_id
1 'polypeptide(L)'
;MNKRTAPIYAVLIALLSVLNADGVAPQTGSIQLFVAPDGDDTSTGSQSAPLATLEGARQLIATRELAGTQPVTVWVAGGTYSTEKTLRFGEADSGSERAPIHYRAVPGDSVVLKGSLPLNPNGWKPWKEGIYAQSLKGTALEGRAMNQLFMSDQRMVRARFPNWDYSNPLRTGDGYLMAGGEGRPSMEKISWNEGPLDERVQAWAHPEQGILHAFHARNWGNFQFHIGRVDAENRTFHFRDGGWQAQRRERGVGGKGSHSSPFYIENIFEELDAQFEWYHDSETETLYFKPPAGLDLATVNVEAAVVKSLIEVEGAQHLHFEGFHLTQTRATFLEPYEDLARGDWAIHRGGAVYFKNSQNCSVKDFHIETIGGNGIFVDGFNEEIHISGCLIEDTGESAVCFVGDPKAVRDYQTWVTGKRGEITDLEPGPKTEDYPRNCSVENTITRDVGVYGKQTSGVLVSMAMDITIDHVSVYRIARAGITFNDGTWGGLVMSNCDIYDTILDTGEHGPFNSWGRERFWYGSKMTKDWVRLDSLKPNILRNNRVGNYRSSVSAGNWTIDLDDGSSLYEIYDNLMIGSTLKLRDGYFRKVTNNIMVSAVPLGFHVWPDDNSEDIFERNITVVAGSVEGRNSKTRALLGPVRMPKNIGDWGTFDHNLWWNVNYPGFSAGKVADSLESWQQFQGKHSIVADPLFVDPANRNYQVKPESPALKLGFKNFPMDQFGHQMTRIMNSMHQFEESVHVVIRADARGGAVHYTLDGSAPSAQSPLYKEPIRIEENATVRANTFNPQGHAVGFEDRVAFEKVEELTHQSWLASVLAGEYVVPKKSSKTEVLSEPRSLHWASMQLVSIADYPDYIDATGGQPTGVFIESLAQECSALKAGVKEGDTIIRLNRTEVRTLKDLERALKPAKGDVTVTVFRGYQLYDFTLNL
;
A
#
# COMPACT_ATOMS: atom_id res chain seq x y z
N MET A 1 39.83 -62.56 0.66
CA MET A 1 41.08 -61.78 0.53
C MET A 1 40.73 -60.35 0.19
N ASN A 2 41.10 -59.42 1.08
CA ASN A 2 41.43 -57.97 0.94
C ASN A 2 40.93 -57.16 -0.28
N LYS A 3 40.59 -55.86 -0.22
CA LYS A 3 40.45 -54.81 0.80
C LYS A 3 39.85 -53.58 0.06
N ARG A 4 39.19 -52.71 0.82
CA ARG A 4 38.67 -51.37 0.48
C ARG A 4 39.72 -50.44 -0.15
N THR A 5 39.30 -49.48 -0.98
CA THR A 5 39.84 -48.11 -1.02
C THR A 5 38.78 -47.10 -1.47
N ALA A 6 38.71 -45.98 -0.75
CA ALA A 6 38.10 -44.70 -1.08
C ALA A 6 39.23 -43.62 -1.05
N PRO A 7 38.97 -42.31 -1.21
CA PRO A 7 39.22 -41.49 -2.39
C PRO A 7 40.43 -40.53 -2.26
N ILE A 8 40.83 -39.85 -3.34
CA ILE A 8 41.81 -38.75 -3.34
C ILE A 8 41.18 -37.54 -4.05
N TYR A 9 40.67 -36.58 -3.27
CA TYR A 9 40.50 -35.19 -3.67
C TYR A 9 41.21 -34.35 -2.60
N ALA A 10 42.47 -34.03 -2.85
CA ALA A 10 43.31 -33.23 -1.97
C ALA A 10 44.30 -32.43 -2.81
N VAL A 11 43.85 -31.36 -3.49
CA VAL A 11 44.68 -30.18 -3.84
C VAL A 11 43.74 -28.98 -4.06
N LEU A 12 43.44 -28.23 -2.99
CA LEU A 12 43.07 -26.82 -3.04
C LEU A 12 43.23 -26.21 -1.63
N ILE A 13 44.44 -26.35 -1.09
CA ILE A 13 44.90 -25.64 0.10
C ILE A 13 46.03 -24.73 -0.38
N ALA A 14 45.96 -23.46 0.01
CA ALA A 14 46.89 -22.36 -0.28
C ALA A 14 46.55 -21.45 -1.48
N LEU A 15 45.38 -20.78 -1.43
CA LEU A 15 45.19 -19.41 -1.96
C LEU A 15 43.80 -18.90 -1.58
N LEU A 16 43.61 -18.48 -0.32
CA LEU A 16 42.48 -17.65 0.15
C LEU A 16 42.71 -17.13 1.58
N SER A 17 43.97 -16.84 1.94
CA SER A 17 44.33 -16.15 3.19
C SER A 17 44.29 -14.62 3.07
N VAL A 18 43.43 -14.08 2.19
CA VAL A 18 43.14 -12.65 2.08
C VAL A 18 41.61 -12.44 2.10
N LEU A 19 40.96 -13.00 3.12
CA LEU A 19 39.64 -12.59 3.59
C LEU A 19 39.86 -11.52 4.66
N ASN A 20 40.13 -10.28 4.25
CA ASN A 20 40.13 -9.11 5.15
C ASN A 20 40.11 -7.84 4.28
N ALA A 21 38.97 -7.57 3.66
CA ALA A 21 38.72 -6.29 3.02
C ALA A 21 37.23 -5.92 3.02
N ASP A 22 36.51 -6.29 4.09
CA ASP A 22 35.22 -5.68 4.44
C ASP A 22 35.28 -5.36 5.93
N GLY A 23 34.93 -4.13 6.30
CA GLY A 23 35.14 -3.53 7.62
C GLY A 23 34.30 -4.09 8.77
N VAL A 24 34.11 -5.41 8.85
CA VAL A 24 33.77 -6.13 10.08
C VAL A 24 34.72 -7.32 10.15
N ALA A 25 35.85 -7.15 10.83
CA ALA A 25 36.66 -8.29 11.22
C ALA A 25 35.76 -9.25 12.03
N PRO A 26 35.79 -10.58 11.80
CA PRO A 26 35.10 -11.52 12.67
C PRO A 26 35.51 -11.19 14.10
N GLN A 27 34.53 -10.95 14.98
CA GLN A 27 34.86 -10.72 16.38
C GLN A 27 35.66 -11.93 16.85
N THR A 28 36.93 -11.70 17.18
CA THR A 28 37.80 -12.72 17.74
C THR A 28 37.12 -13.29 18.99
N GLY A 29 36.57 -14.51 18.88
CA GLY A 29 35.83 -15.16 19.96
C GLY A 29 34.39 -15.61 19.64
N SER A 30 33.83 -15.35 18.45
CA SER A 30 32.50 -15.85 18.08
C SER A 30 32.53 -17.33 17.65
N ILE A 31 31.60 -18.14 18.16
CA ILE A 31 31.37 -19.52 17.70
C ILE A 31 30.78 -19.50 16.29
N GLN A 32 31.38 -20.25 15.38
CA GLN A 32 30.95 -20.37 13.99
C GLN A 32 30.27 -21.72 13.78
N LEU A 33 29.02 -21.69 13.30
CA LEU A 33 28.27 -22.87 12.86
C LEU A 33 27.96 -22.74 11.38
N PHE A 34 27.86 -23.87 10.68
CA PHE A 34 27.62 -23.92 9.24
C PHE A 34 26.40 -24.80 8.93
N VAL A 35 25.55 -24.33 8.02
CA VAL A 35 24.38 -25.01 7.49
C VAL A 35 24.53 -25.13 5.98
N ALA A 36 24.29 -26.31 5.41
CA ALA A 36 24.39 -26.56 3.97
C ALA A 36 23.29 -27.56 3.53
N PRO A 37 22.82 -27.52 2.27
CA PRO A 37 21.73 -28.42 1.82
C PRO A 37 22.06 -29.91 1.89
N ASP A 38 23.35 -30.27 1.83
CA ASP A 38 23.88 -31.63 1.93
C ASP A 38 24.45 -31.97 3.31
N GLY A 39 24.19 -31.11 4.32
CA GLY A 39 24.61 -31.31 5.70
C GLY A 39 23.82 -32.41 6.42
N ASP A 40 24.11 -32.57 7.72
CA ASP A 40 23.44 -33.53 8.60
C ASP A 40 23.26 -32.88 9.98
N ASP A 41 22.02 -32.78 10.47
CA ASP A 41 21.68 -32.13 11.75
C ASP A 41 22.24 -32.87 12.99
N THR A 42 22.80 -34.07 12.81
CA THR A 42 23.55 -34.78 13.86
C THR A 42 25.04 -34.40 13.90
N SER A 43 25.50 -33.59 12.95
CA SER A 43 26.90 -33.16 12.83
C SER A 43 27.32 -32.12 13.87
N THR A 44 28.61 -31.79 13.88
CA THR A 44 29.15 -30.77 14.78
C THR A 44 28.86 -29.34 14.35
N GLY A 45 28.33 -29.13 13.15
CA GLY A 45 28.10 -27.81 12.56
C GLY A 45 29.39 -27.07 12.20
N SER A 46 30.52 -27.76 12.06
CA SER A 46 31.75 -27.15 11.54
C SER A 46 31.68 -26.98 10.02
N GLN A 47 32.57 -26.17 9.44
CA GLN A 47 32.62 -25.98 7.98
C GLN A 47 32.82 -27.29 7.21
N SER A 48 33.51 -28.28 7.80
CA SER A 48 33.74 -29.60 7.20
C SER A 48 32.64 -30.63 7.51
N ALA A 49 31.72 -30.31 8.41
CA ALA A 49 30.61 -31.16 8.84
C ALA A 49 29.39 -30.27 9.17
N PRO A 50 28.80 -29.61 8.15
CA PRO A 50 27.71 -28.67 8.33
C PRO A 50 26.42 -29.38 8.76
N LEU A 51 25.53 -28.62 9.37
CA LEU A 51 24.16 -29.02 9.67
C LEU A 51 23.30 -28.95 8.40
N ALA A 52 22.20 -29.67 8.36
CA ALA A 52 21.29 -29.68 7.20
C ALA A 52 20.30 -28.50 7.25
N THR A 53 19.88 -28.09 8.45
CA THR A 53 18.78 -27.13 8.62
C THR A 53 19.12 -26.00 9.60
N LEU A 54 18.42 -24.88 9.45
CA LEU A 54 18.42 -23.80 10.44
C LEU A 54 17.89 -24.26 11.81
N GLU A 55 16.92 -25.18 11.81
CA GLU A 55 16.39 -25.79 13.02
C GLU A 55 17.46 -26.63 13.73
N GLY A 56 18.27 -27.39 12.99
CA GLY A 56 19.43 -28.10 13.52
C GLY A 56 20.45 -27.14 14.15
N ALA A 57 20.71 -25.99 13.52
CA ALA A 57 21.59 -24.96 14.09
C ALA A 57 21.05 -24.39 15.40
N ARG A 58 19.76 -24.05 15.45
CA ARG A 58 19.06 -23.59 16.66
C ARG A 58 19.17 -24.63 17.78
N GLN A 59 18.87 -25.90 17.48
CA GLN A 59 18.96 -27.00 18.45
C GLN A 59 20.39 -27.22 18.95
N LEU A 60 21.40 -27.09 18.10
CA LEU A 60 22.80 -27.24 18.48
C LEU A 60 23.27 -26.10 19.39
N ILE A 61 22.83 -24.86 19.12
CA ILE A 61 23.07 -23.69 19.98
C ILE A 61 22.50 -23.95 21.39
N ALA A 62 21.24 -24.41 21.45
CA ALA A 62 20.58 -24.74 22.71
C ALA A 62 21.29 -25.89 23.45
N THR A 63 21.61 -26.98 22.76
CA THR A 63 22.27 -28.17 23.35
C THR A 63 23.67 -27.85 23.89
N ARG A 64 24.36 -26.89 23.29
CA ARG A 64 25.69 -26.43 23.72
C ARG A 64 25.65 -25.25 24.69
N GLU A 65 24.46 -24.82 25.11
CA GLU A 65 24.26 -23.70 26.04
C GLU A 65 24.96 -22.40 25.57
N LEU A 66 24.97 -22.16 24.26
CA LEU A 66 25.68 -21.02 23.65
C LEU A 66 24.86 -19.72 23.66
N ALA A 67 23.54 -19.83 23.69
CA ALA A 67 22.63 -18.69 23.66
C ALA A 67 22.91 -17.76 24.85
N GLY A 68 23.18 -16.48 24.57
CA GLY A 68 23.49 -15.46 25.57
C GLY A 68 24.85 -15.58 26.27
N THR A 69 25.60 -16.67 26.07
CA THR A 69 26.89 -16.92 26.74
C THR A 69 28.10 -16.56 25.88
N GLN A 70 28.04 -16.80 24.57
CA GLN A 70 29.06 -16.44 23.59
C GLN A 70 28.42 -15.95 22.28
N PRO A 71 29.03 -14.99 21.56
CA PRO A 71 28.50 -14.60 20.25
C PRO A 71 28.50 -15.79 19.28
N VAL A 72 27.38 -16.03 18.59
CA VAL A 72 27.28 -17.12 17.61
C VAL A 72 27.00 -16.54 16.22
N THR A 73 27.69 -17.07 15.21
CA THR A 73 27.35 -16.84 13.80
C THR A 73 27.05 -18.18 13.14
N VAL A 74 25.84 -18.30 12.59
CA VAL A 74 25.39 -19.41 11.76
C VAL A 74 25.50 -18.99 10.30
N TRP A 75 26.47 -19.53 9.59
CA TRP A 75 26.65 -19.34 8.15
C TRP A 75 25.81 -20.36 7.38
N VAL A 76 24.97 -19.87 6.48
CA VAL A 76 24.09 -20.68 5.65
C VAL A 76 24.60 -20.64 4.22
N ALA A 77 25.04 -21.79 3.71
CA ALA A 77 25.53 -21.93 2.34
C ALA A 77 24.39 -21.84 1.33
N GLY A 78 24.73 -21.50 0.09
CA GLY A 78 23.77 -21.37 -1.00
C GLY A 78 22.98 -22.64 -1.26
N GLY A 79 21.67 -22.48 -1.48
CA GLY A 79 20.76 -23.59 -1.74
C GLY A 79 19.32 -23.29 -1.36
N THR A 80 18.47 -24.27 -1.60
CA THR A 80 17.03 -24.22 -1.27
C THR A 80 16.74 -25.07 -0.05
N TYR A 81 16.06 -24.46 0.91
CA TYR A 81 15.68 -25.04 2.19
C TYR A 81 14.14 -24.99 2.30
N SER A 82 13.48 -26.04 1.83
CA SER A 82 12.04 -26.21 1.97
C SER A 82 11.69 -26.60 3.39
N THR A 83 10.69 -25.95 3.98
CA THR A 83 10.24 -26.28 5.33
C THR A 83 8.79 -26.76 5.38
N GLU A 84 8.58 -27.84 6.13
CA GLU A 84 7.25 -28.36 6.44
C GLU A 84 6.61 -27.67 7.64
N LYS A 85 7.40 -26.91 8.42
CA LYS A 85 7.01 -26.25 9.68
C LYS A 85 7.72 -24.91 9.83
N THR A 86 7.06 -23.94 10.44
CA THR A 86 7.69 -22.65 10.75
C THR A 86 8.88 -22.83 11.70
N LEU A 87 10.00 -22.15 11.40
CA LEU A 87 11.16 -22.04 12.30
C LEU A 87 10.82 -21.05 13.42
N ARG A 88 10.79 -21.52 14.66
CA ARG A 88 10.36 -20.74 15.83
C ARG A 88 11.51 -20.51 16.79
N PHE A 89 11.72 -19.27 17.18
CA PHE A 89 12.67 -18.85 18.21
C PHE A 89 11.92 -18.38 19.44
N GLY A 90 12.20 -18.99 20.58
CA GLY A 90 11.62 -18.65 21.88
C GLY A 90 12.58 -17.88 22.78
N GLU A 91 12.13 -17.52 24.00
CA GLU A 91 12.97 -16.87 25.02
C GLU A 91 14.31 -17.60 25.26
N ALA A 92 14.30 -18.94 25.27
CA ALA A 92 15.49 -19.78 25.45
C ALA A 92 16.53 -19.66 24.31
N ASP A 93 16.13 -19.14 23.16
CA ASP A 93 17.01 -18.90 22.01
C ASP A 93 17.67 -17.52 22.05
N SER A 94 17.46 -16.71 23.10
CA SER A 94 17.96 -15.33 23.17
C SER A 94 19.48 -15.22 23.22
N GLY A 95 20.01 -14.29 22.44
CA GLY A 95 21.37 -13.76 22.65
C GLY A 95 21.43 -12.78 23.82
N SER A 96 22.54 -12.04 23.91
CA SER A 96 22.66 -10.85 24.74
C SER A 96 23.41 -9.76 23.97
N GLU A 97 23.39 -8.52 24.46
CA GLU A 97 24.17 -7.41 23.90
C GLU A 97 25.66 -7.77 23.67
N ARG A 98 26.25 -8.59 24.56
CA ARG A 98 27.65 -9.05 24.46
C ARG A 98 27.83 -10.40 23.75
N ALA A 99 26.73 -11.12 23.52
CA ALA A 99 26.72 -12.44 22.90
C ALA A 99 25.49 -12.58 21.97
N PRO A 100 25.41 -11.79 20.89
CA PRO A 100 24.31 -11.87 19.94
C PRO A 100 24.40 -13.15 19.09
N ILE A 101 23.28 -13.52 18.46
CA ILE A 101 23.23 -14.65 17.54
C ILE A 101 22.87 -14.13 16.15
N HIS A 102 23.73 -14.43 15.17
CA HIS A 102 23.56 -14.06 13.78
C HIS A 102 23.27 -15.28 12.91
N TYR A 103 22.20 -15.25 12.13
CA TYR A 103 21.91 -16.20 11.05
C TYR A 103 22.14 -15.49 9.73
N ARG A 104 23.16 -15.90 8.97
CA ARG A 104 23.64 -15.16 7.81
C ARG A 104 23.85 -16.08 6.61
N ALA A 105 23.43 -15.64 5.44
CA ALA A 105 23.92 -16.25 4.21
C ALA A 105 25.44 -16.10 4.12
N VAL A 106 26.11 -17.11 3.56
CA VAL A 106 27.51 -16.97 3.14
C VAL A 106 27.58 -15.85 2.09
N PRO A 107 28.52 -14.88 2.19
CA PRO A 107 28.56 -13.77 1.26
C PRO A 107 28.64 -14.23 -0.21
N GLY A 108 27.72 -13.74 -1.05
CA GLY A 108 27.63 -14.09 -2.47
C GLY A 108 26.73 -15.29 -2.77
N ASP A 109 26.37 -16.09 -1.75
CA ASP A 109 25.48 -17.24 -1.92
C ASP A 109 24.00 -16.83 -1.93
N SER A 110 23.19 -17.54 -2.70
CA SER A 110 21.73 -17.42 -2.69
C SER A 110 21.12 -18.47 -1.76
N VAL A 111 20.56 -18.03 -0.64
CA VAL A 111 19.90 -18.87 0.36
C VAL A 111 18.40 -18.69 0.25
N VAL A 112 17.68 -19.71 -0.23
CA VAL A 112 16.23 -19.66 -0.43
C VAL A 112 15.52 -20.51 0.62
N LEU A 113 14.70 -19.88 1.46
CA LEU A 113 13.80 -20.50 2.42
C LEU A 113 12.39 -20.56 1.83
N LYS A 114 11.89 -21.78 1.58
CA LYS A 114 10.58 -21.99 0.93
C LYS A 114 9.55 -22.58 1.87
N GLY A 115 8.33 -22.05 1.80
CA GLY A 115 7.17 -22.52 2.55
C GLY A 115 6.38 -23.63 1.87
N SER A 116 6.95 -24.23 0.84
CA SER A 116 6.32 -25.17 -0.09
C SER A 116 7.07 -26.50 -0.16
N LEU A 117 6.38 -27.53 -0.65
CA LEU A 117 6.95 -28.84 -0.93
C LEU A 117 6.77 -29.20 -2.41
N PRO A 118 7.77 -29.85 -3.03
CA PRO A 118 7.68 -30.27 -4.42
C PRO A 118 6.69 -31.42 -4.61
N LEU A 119 6.00 -31.39 -5.74
CA LEU A 119 5.24 -32.53 -6.26
C LEU A 119 6.17 -33.52 -7.00
N ASN A 120 5.72 -34.75 -7.20
CA ASN A 120 6.46 -35.72 -8.01
C ASN A 120 6.31 -35.36 -9.51
N PRO A 121 7.40 -35.00 -10.23
CA PRO A 121 7.30 -34.64 -11.64
C PRO A 121 6.79 -35.79 -12.52
N ASN A 122 7.03 -37.04 -12.13
CA ASN A 122 6.56 -38.24 -12.82
C ASN A 122 5.18 -38.72 -12.34
N GLY A 123 4.59 -38.04 -11.35
CA GLY A 123 3.28 -38.38 -10.78
C GLY A 123 2.10 -37.90 -11.63
N TRP A 124 2.34 -36.96 -12.56
CA TRP A 124 1.31 -36.37 -13.40
C TRP A 124 0.82 -37.34 -14.48
N LYS A 125 -0.51 -37.47 -14.59
CA LYS A 125 -1.16 -38.25 -15.63
C LYS A 125 -2.12 -37.36 -16.43
N PRO A 126 -2.14 -37.46 -17.77
CA PRO A 126 -3.17 -36.81 -18.56
C PRO A 126 -4.55 -37.20 -18.06
N TRP A 127 -5.44 -36.21 -17.94
CA TRP A 127 -6.81 -36.42 -17.53
C TRP A 127 -7.77 -36.08 -18.67
N LYS A 128 -8.26 -34.83 -18.78
CA LYS A 128 -9.11 -34.37 -19.89
C LYS A 128 -8.72 -32.96 -20.32
N GLU A 129 -8.93 -32.61 -21.60
CA GLU A 129 -8.85 -31.22 -22.10
C GLU A 129 -7.56 -30.45 -21.74
N GLY A 130 -6.42 -31.16 -21.73
CA GLY A 130 -5.11 -30.59 -21.38
C GLY A 130 -4.84 -30.48 -19.88
N ILE A 131 -5.77 -30.93 -19.03
CA ILE A 131 -5.59 -31.05 -17.58
C ILE A 131 -4.82 -32.33 -17.26
N TYR A 132 -3.92 -32.22 -16.29
CA TYR A 132 -3.19 -33.33 -15.68
C TYR A 132 -3.64 -33.51 -14.24
N ALA A 133 -3.62 -34.75 -13.76
CA ALA A 133 -3.95 -35.10 -12.40
C ALA A 133 -2.79 -35.84 -11.73
N GLN A 134 -2.56 -35.56 -10.44
CA GLN A 134 -1.61 -36.27 -9.60
C GLN A 134 -2.25 -36.57 -8.24
N SER A 135 -2.18 -37.83 -7.82
CA SER A 135 -2.60 -38.26 -6.48
C SER A 135 -1.56 -37.82 -5.45
N LEU A 136 -2.01 -37.20 -4.35
CA LEU A 136 -1.18 -36.79 -3.22
C LEU A 136 -1.08 -37.86 -2.14
N LYS A 137 -1.88 -38.93 -2.21
CA LYS A 137 -1.83 -40.04 -1.25
C LYS A 137 -0.44 -40.65 -1.14
N GLY A 138 0.04 -40.83 0.09
CA GLY A 138 1.38 -41.33 0.42
C GLY A 138 2.51 -40.33 0.19
N THR A 139 2.21 -39.08 -0.16
CA THR A 139 3.21 -38.00 -0.29
C THR A 139 3.24 -37.14 0.96
N ALA A 140 4.28 -36.29 1.09
CA ALA A 140 4.35 -35.32 2.18
C ALA A 140 3.21 -34.27 2.15
N LEU A 141 2.48 -34.15 1.04
CA LEU A 141 1.36 -33.24 0.85
C LEU A 141 -0.01 -33.83 1.25
N GLU A 142 -0.11 -35.15 1.48
CA GLU A 142 -1.38 -35.81 1.83
C GLU A 142 -2.01 -35.17 3.08
N GLY A 143 -3.29 -34.80 2.99
CA GLY A 143 -4.06 -34.23 4.09
C GLY A 143 -3.65 -32.81 4.48
N ARG A 144 -2.78 -32.14 3.72
CA ARG A 144 -2.37 -30.75 4.00
C ARG A 144 -3.30 -29.76 3.32
N ALA A 145 -3.67 -28.73 4.06
CA ALA A 145 -4.37 -27.58 3.49
C ALA A 145 -3.42 -26.80 2.56
N MET A 146 -3.77 -26.76 1.27
CA MET A 146 -3.04 -26.02 0.23
C MET A 146 -3.97 -24.99 -0.40
N ASN A 147 -3.47 -23.77 -0.59
CA ASN A 147 -4.20 -22.70 -1.26
C ASN A 147 -3.32 -21.89 -2.24
N GLN A 148 -2.08 -22.33 -2.47
CA GLN A 148 -1.19 -21.80 -3.49
C GLN A 148 -0.37 -22.92 -4.13
N LEU A 149 -0.18 -22.81 -5.44
CA LEU A 149 0.65 -23.69 -6.26
C LEU A 149 1.65 -22.82 -7.04
N PHE A 150 2.87 -23.32 -7.22
CA PHE A 150 3.93 -22.63 -7.94
C PHE A 150 4.48 -23.50 -9.05
N MET A 151 4.82 -22.90 -10.19
CA MET A 151 5.53 -23.56 -11.28
C MET A 151 6.75 -22.72 -11.64
N SER A 152 7.94 -23.28 -11.46
CA SER A 152 9.22 -22.55 -11.65
C SER A 152 9.21 -21.19 -10.95
N ASP A 153 8.89 -21.21 -9.65
CA ASP A 153 8.80 -20.05 -8.75
C ASP A 153 7.66 -19.05 -9.02
N GLN A 154 6.89 -19.22 -10.10
CA GLN A 154 5.73 -18.37 -10.39
C GLN A 154 4.46 -18.91 -9.74
N ARG A 155 3.68 -18.01 -9.13
CA ARG A 155 2.35 -18.33 -8.57
C ARG A 155 1.36 -18.70 -9.66
N MET A 156 0.76 -19.89 -9.54
CA MET A 156 -0.29 -20.38 -10.44
C MET A 156 -1.67 -19.91 -9.98
N VAL A 157 -2.60 -19.78 -10.93
CA VAL A 157 -3.95 -19.28 -10.69
C VAL A 157 -4.80 -20.40 -10.12
N ARG A 158 -5.43 -20.20 -8.97
CA ARG A 158 -6.45 -21.16 -8.52
C ARG A 158 -7.66 -21.05 -9.45
N ALA A 159 -8.15 -22.17 -9.95
CA ALA A 159 -9.25 -22.23 -10.92
C ALA A 159 -10.38 -21.26 -10.55
N ARG A 160 -10.69 -20.32 -11.46
CA ARG A 160 -11.55 -19.17 -11.14
C ARG A 160 -12.39 -18.71 -12.32
N PHE A 161 -13.51 -18.08 -11.99
CA PHE A 161 -14.35 -17.37 -12.94
C PHE A 161 -14.56 -15.90 -12.52
N PRO A 162 -14.37 -14.93 -13.44
CA PRO A 162 -13.77 -15.09 -14.76
C PRO A 162 -12.30 -15.49 -14.67
N ASN A 163 -11.77 -16.01 -15.78
CA ASN A 163 -10.36 -16.36 -15.92
C ASN A 163 -9.46 -15.14 -15.70
N TRP A 164 -8.25 -15.39 -15.22
CA TRP A 164 -7.29 -14.31 -14.94
C TRP A 164 -6.93 -13.52 -16.21
N ASP A 165 -6.99 -12.19 -16.11
CA ASP A 165 -6.60 -11.28 -17.19
C ASP A 165 -5.13 -10.86 -17.01
N TYR A 166 -4.24 -11.52 -17.75
CA TYR A 166 -2.81 -11.20 -17.76
C TYR A 166 -2.49 -9.84 -18.40
N SER A 167 -3.40 -9.28 -19.20
CA SER A 167 -3.20 -7.98 -19.86
C SER A 167 -3.58 -6.81 -18.96
N ASN A 168 -4.60 -6.99 -18.11
CA ASN A 168 -5.01 -6.05 -17.08
C ASN A 168 -5.44 -6.78 -15.80
N PRO A 169 -4.51 -7.05 -14.86
CA PRO A 169 -4.83 -7.77 -13.63
C PRO A 169 -5.57 -6.92 -12.59
N LEU A 170 -5.77 -5.62 -12.84
CA LEU A 170 -6.48 -4.72 -11.93
C LEU A 170 -7.98 -5.00 -11.99
N ARG A 171 -8.73 -4.50 -10.99
CA ARG A 171 -10.21 -4.58 -10.94
C ARG A 171 -10.98 -4.07 -12.18
N THR A 172 -10.29 -3.39 -13.09
CA THR A 172 -10.85 -2.81 -14.31
C THR A 172 -10.67 -3.71 -15.54
N GLY A 173 -9.93 -4.82 -15.41
CA GLY A 173 -9.73 -5.80 -16.47
C GLY A 173 -10.87 -6.82 -16.56
N ASP A 174 -10.76 -7.70 -17.55
CA ASP A 174 -11.81 -8.67 -17.88
C ASP A 174 -11.87 -9.86 -16.89
N GLY A 175 -10.92 -9.92 -15.95
CA GLY A 175 -10.87 -10.93 -14.88
C GLY A 175 -11.90 -10.75 -13.76
N TYR A 176 -12.79 -9.76 -13.84
CA TYR A 176 -13.76 -9.45 -12.79
C TYR A 176 -15.19 -9.34 -13.34
N LEU A 177 -16.16 -9.87 -12.59
CA LEU A 177 -17.59 -9.59 -12.79
C LEU A 177 -18.00 -8.35 -12.01
N MET A 178 -19.07 -7.70 -12.45
CA MET A 178 -19.72 -6.62 -11.71
C MET A 178 -20.97 -7.12 -11.01
N ALA A 179 -21.11 -6.81 -9.72
CA ALA A 179 -22.30 -7.13 -8.94
C ALA A 179 -23.59 -6.58 -9.59
N GLY A 180 -24.66 -7.35 -9.49
CA GLY A 180 -25.98 -7.04 -10.03
C GLY A 180 -27.06 -6.91 -8.97
N GLY A 181 -28.30 -6.71 -9.44
CA GLY A 181 -29.50 -6.66 -8.61
C GLY A 181 -29.82 -5.29 -7.98
N GLU A 182 -31.03 -5.16 -7.43
CA GLU A 182 -31.51 -3.92 -6.76
C GLU A 182 -31.21 -3.89 -5.24
N GLY A 183 -30.54 -4.92 -4.72
CA GLY A 183 -30.24 -5.06 -3.30
C GLY A 183 -29.26 -4.00 -2.78
N ARG A 184 -29.40 -3.66 -1.50
CA ARG A 184 -28.35 -2.90 -0.79
C ARG A 184 -27.11 -3.78 -0.63
N PRO A 185 -25.90 -3.19 -0.55
CA PRO A 185 -24.71 -3.94 -0.19
C PRO A 185 -24.92 -4.77 1.08
N SER A 186 -24.31 -5.95 1.13
CA SER A 186 -24.53 -6.94 2.18
C SER A 186 -23.25 -7.69 2.51
N MET A 187 -23.17 -8.23 3.73
CA MET A 187 -22.14 -9.18 4.16
C MET A 187 -22.64 -10.62 4.17
N GLU A 188 -23.89 -10.85 3.75
CA GLU A 188 -24.52 -12.18 3.76
C GLU A 188 -24.72 -12.75 2.36
N LYS A 189 -24.66 -11.88 1.33
CA LYS A 189 -24.89 -12.26 -0.05
C LYS A 189 -24.36 -11.23 -1.05
N ILE A 190 -24.18 -11.68 -2.28
CA ILE A 190 -23.95 -10.83 -3.45
C ILE A 190 -24.74 -11.37 -4.64
N SER A 191 -25.31 -10.47 -5.44
CA SER A 191 -26.05 -10.85 -6.65
C SER A 191 -25.22 -10.52 -7.89
N TRP A 192 -25.46 -11.23 -8.98
CA TRP A 192 -24.80 -10.99 -10.29
C TRP A 192 -25.81 -10.56 -11.35
N ASN A 193 -25.30 -9.98 -12.44
CA ASN A 193 -26.10 -9.59 -13.60
C ASN A 193 -26.26 -10.76 -14.58
N GLU A 194 -27.33 -10.75 -15.37
CA GLU A 194 -27.49 -11.69 -16.49
C GLU A 194 -26.22 -11.78 -17.33
N GLY A 195 -25.81 -13.01 -17.66
CA GLY A 195 -24.64 -13.19 -18.49
C GLY A 195 -23.98 -14.56 -18.33
N PRO A 196 -22.69 -14.67 -18.70
CA PRO A 196 -21.99 -15.96 -18.77
C PRO A 196 -22.01 -16.76 -17.46
N LEU A 197 -22.06 -16.08 -16.30
CA LEU A 197 -22.12 -16.75 -15.00
C LEU A 197 -23.40 -17.59 -14.82
N ASP A 198 -24.51 -17.26 -15.49
CA ASP A 198 -25.77 -18.02 -15.39
C ASP A 198 -25.59 -19.48 -15.85
N GLU A 199 -24.85 -19.70 -16.94
CA GLU A 199 -24.57 -21.04 -17.45
C GLU A 199 -23.53 -21.77 -16.58
N ARG A 200 -22.52 -21.01 -16.10
CA ARG A 200 -21.46 -21.55 -15.24
C ARG A 200 -22.00 -22.14 -13.94
N VAL A 201 -22.81 -21.38 -13.20
CA VAL A 201 -23.35 -21.85 -11.90
C VAL A 201 -24.24 -23.09 -12.01
N GLN A 202 -24.89 -23.30 -13.17
CA GLN A 202 -25.70 -24.50 -13.41
C GLN A 202 -24.85 -25.74 -13.66
N ALA A 203 -23.60 -25.56 -14.09
CA ALA A 203 -22.66 -26.64 -14.34
C ALA A 203 -21.88 -27.06 -13.08
N TRP A 204 -21.82 -26.22 -12.04
CA TRP A 204 -21.05 -26.50 -10.83
C TRP A 204 -21.66 -27.62 -9.99
N ALA A 205 -20.88 -28.69 -9.76
CA ALA A 205 -21.32 -29.77 -8.88
C ALA A 205 -21.26 -29.38 -7.39
N HIS A 206 -20.23 -28.63 -7.00
CA HIS A 206 -19.93 -28.28 -5.60
C HIS A 206 -19.72 -26.77 -5.42
N PRO A 207 -20.72 -25.93 -5.76
CA PRO A 207 -20.58 -24.47 -5.68
C PRO A 207 -20.28 -23.96 -4.26
N GLU A 208 -20.65 -24.70 -3.21
CA GLU A 208 -20.38 -24.41 -1.80
C GLU A 208 -18.90 -24.51 -1.40
N GLN A 209 -18.05 -25.09 -2.26
CA GLN A 209 -16.60 -25.09 -2.05
C GLN A 209 -15.93 -23.82 -2.56
N GLY A 210 -16.64 -23.03 -3.36
CA GLY A 210 -16.14 -21.80 -3.95
C GLY A 210 -15.83 -20.73 -2.91
N ILE A 211 -14.84 -19.91 -3.24
CA ILE A 211 -14.46 -18.72 -2.48
C ILE A 211 -14.77 -17.51 -3.35
N LEU A 212 -15.56 -16.58 -2.82
CA LEU A 212 -15.89 -15.34 -3.51
C LEU A 212 -15.04 -14.20 -2.97
N HIS A 213 -14.36 -13.49 -3.87
CA HIS A 213 -13.57 -12.30 -3.58
C HIS A 213 -14.30 -11.09 -4.15
N ALA A 214 -14.71 -10.14 -3.30
CA ALA A 214 -15.48 -8.98 -3.74
C ALA A 214 -14.92 -7.69 -3.15
N PHE A 215 -14.79 -6.67 -3.99
CA PHE A 215 -14.44 -5.34 -3.53
C PHE A 215 -15.54 -4.76 -2.63
N HIS A 216 -15.12 -4.02 -1.61
CA HIS A 216 -16.00 -3.22 -0.77
C HIS A 216 -16.82 -2.27 -1.67
N ALA A 217 -18.13 -2.12 -1.45
CA ALA A 217 -19.01 -1.30 -2.33
C ALA A 217 -18.66 0.21 -2.37
N ARG A 218 -17.68 0.63 -1.56
CA ARG A 218 -17.09 1.98 -1.52
C ARG A 218 -15.64 2.04 -2.04
N ASN A 219 -15.10 0.93 -2.55
CA ASN A 219 -13.74 0.82 -3.06
C ASN A 219 -12.62 1.02 -2.01
N TRP A 220 -12.88 0.78 -0.72
CA TRP A 220 -11.88 0.95 0.35
C TRP A 220 -10.96 -0.25 0.56
N GLY A 221 -11.32 -1.39 -0.02
CA GLY A 221 -10.67 -2.68 0.17
C GLY A 221 -11.49 -3.78 -0.48
N ASN A 222 -11.30 -5.02 -0.03
CA ASN A 222 -12.10 -6.17 -0.44
C ASN A 222 -12.41 -7.08 0.75
N PHE A 223 -13.32 -8.01 0.49
CA PHE A 223 -13.76 -9.04 1.40
C PHE A 223 -13.76 -10.39 0.69
N GLN A 224 -13.50 -11.45 1.46
CA GLN A 224 -13.45 -12.81 0.98
C GLN A 224 -14.41 -13.69 1.77
N PHE A 225 -15.15 -14.54 1.07
CA PHE A 225 -16.24 -15.33 1.64
C PHE A 225 -16.20 -16.77 1.15
N HIS A 226 -16.49 -17.71 2.04
CA HIS A 226 -16.92 -19.05 1.62
C HIS A 226 -18.36 -19.00 1.13
N ILE A 227 -18.62 -19.57 -0.05
CA ILE A 227 -19.98 -19.72 -0.58
C ILE A 227 -20.72 -20.76 0.26
N GLY A 228 -21.92 -20.41 0.75
CA GLY A 228 -22.78 -21.33 1.47
C GLY A 228 -23.84 -21.97 0.58
N ARG A 229 -24.45 -21.20 -0.31
CA ARG A 229 -25.38 -21.69 -1.35
C ARG A 229 -25.48 -20.72 -2.52
N VAL A 230 -25.93 -21.24 -3.65
CA VAL A 230 -26.26 -20.46 -4.85
C VAL A 230 -27.75 -20.52 -5.09
N ASP A 231 -28.38 -19.35 -5.22
CA ASP A 231 -29.74 -19.19 -5.71
C ASP A 231 -29.67 -18.69 -7.15
N ALA A 232 -29.64 -19.64 -8.09
CA ALA A 232 -29.46 -19.33 -9.51
C ALA A 232 -30.70 -18.64 -10.12
N GLU A 233 -31.90 -18.94 -9.63
CA GLU A 233 -33.13 -18.28 -10.08
C GLU A 233 -33.10 -16.78 -9.79
N ASN A 234 -32.63 -16.41 -8.59
CA ASN A 234 -32.49 -15.01 -8.17
C ASN A 234 -31.08 -14.44 -8.39
N ARG A 235 -30.22 -15.15 -9.11
CA ARG A 235 -28.82 -14.74 -9.39
C ARG A 235 -28.07 -14.26 -8.15
N THR A 236 -28.09 -15.04 -7.08
CA THR A 236 -27.52 -14.64 -5.78
C THR A 236 -26.67 -15.72 -5.14
N PHE A 237 -25.46 -15.36 -4.72
CA PHE A 237 -24.64 -16.15 -3.81
C PHE A 237 -24.96 -15.76 -2.37
N HIS A 238 -25.14 -16.76 -1.51
CA HIS A 238 -25.21 -16.55 -0.07
C HIS A 238 -23.94 -17.06 0.59
N PHE A 239 -23.39 -16.28 1.51
CA PHE A 239 -22.13 -16.59 2.18
C PHE A 239 -22.38 -17.45 3.42
N ARG A 240 -21.49 -18.41 3.67
CA ARG A 240 -21.48 -19.20 4.91
C ARG A 240 -20.75 -18.46 6.02
N ASP A 241 -19.58 -17.94 5.70
CA ASP A 241 -18.67 -17.22 6.59
C ASP A 241 -17.68 -16.37 5.74
N GLY A 242 -16.88 -15.54 6.41
CA GLY A 242 -15.91 -14.62 5.80
C GLY A 242 -16.22 -13.14 6.04
N GLY A 243 -15.58 -12.27 5.26
CA GLY A 243 -15.78 -10.82 5.31
C GLY A 243 -15.06 -10.11 6.45
N TRP A 244 -13.89 -10.61 6.86
CA TRP A 244 -13.16 -10.11 8.02
C TRP A 244 -12.06 -9.11 7.68
N GLN A 245 -11.72 -8.92 6.40
CA GLN A 245 -10.49 -8.29 5.94
C GLN A 245 -10.47 -6.76 6.02
N ALA A 246 -11.61 -6.16 6.35
CA ALA A 246 -11.76 -4.72 6.56
C ALA A 246 -12.81 -4.44 7.64
N GLN A 247 -12.77 -3.23 8.20
CA GLN A 247 -13.88 -2.70 8.99
C GLN A 247 -14.99 -2.16 8.06
N ARG A 248 -15.94 -1.41 8.63
CA ARG A 248 -17.06 -0.81 7.88
C ARG A 248 -17.95 -1.83 7.16
N ARG A 249 -18.05 -3.03 7.73
CA ARG A 249 -18.82 -4.17 7.18
C ARG A 249 -20.29 -3.82 6.93
N GLU A 250 -20.85 -2.80 7.58
CA GLU A 250 -22.20 -2.28 7.27
C GLU A 250 -22.36 -1.72 5.85
N ARG A 251 -21.25 -1.44 5.17
CA ARG A 251 -21.22 -0.97 3.77
C ARG A 251 -21.10 -2.09 2.75
N GLY A 252 -20.75 -3.31 3.20
CA GLY A 252 -20.89 -4.57 2.45
C GLY A 252 -20.26 -4.65 1.06
N VAL A 253 -20.65 -5.71 0.36
CA VAL A 253 -20.39 -5.93 -1.07
C VAL A 253 -21.69 -5.94 -1.87
N GLY A 254 -21.63 -5.66 -3.18
CA GLY A 254 -22.79 -5.65 -4.06
C GLY A 254 -23.06 -4.27 -4.66
N GLY A 255 -24.32 -3.84 -4.73
CA GLY A 255 -24.69 -2.51 -5.22
C GLY A 255 -24.89 -2.40 -6.73
N LYS A 256 -25.05 -1.18 -7.24
CA LYS A 256 -25.35 -0.87 -8.65
C LYS A 256 -24.62 0.37 -9.16
N GLY A 257 -24.43 0.45 -10.47
CA GLY A 257 -23.76 1.58 -11.12
C GLY A 257 -22.34 1.78 -10.58
N SER A 258 -21.97 3.01 -10.23
CA SER A 258 -20.64 3.35 -9.70
C SER A 258 -20.29 2.70 -8.34
N HIS A 259 -21.24 2.05 -7.68
CA HIS A 259 -21.03 1.33 -6.42
C HIS A 259 -21.17 -0.19 -6.58
N SER A 260 -21.33 -0.68 -7.81
CA SER A 260 -21.32 -2.12 -8.06
C SER A 260 -19.92 -2.65 -7.74
N SER A 261 -19.84 -3.61 -6.81
CA SER A 261 -18.60 -4.29 -6.45
C SER A 261 -18.09 -5.13 -7.62
N PRO A 262 -16.84 -4.95 -8.07
CA PRO A 262 -16.14 -6.00 -8.81
C PRO A 262 -15.94 -7.23 -7.94
N PHE A 263 -16.08 -8.43 -8.50
CA PHE A 263 -15.87 -9.68 -7.80
C PHE A 263 -15.43 -10.82 -8.74
N TYR A 264 -14.88 -11.88 -8.17
CA TYR A 264 -14.61 -13.16 -8.85
C TYR A 264 -14.83 -14.33 -7.89
N ILE A 265 -14.95 -15.53 -8.45
CA ILE A 265 -15.09 -16.78 -7.69
C ILE A 265 -13.89 -17.67 -8.02
N GLU A 266 -13.27 -18.27 -7.02
CA GLU A 266 -12.22 -19.29 -7.21
C GLU A 266 -12.57 -20.59 -6.47
N ASN A 267 -11.76 -21.63 -6.67
CA ASN A 267 -11.86 -22.93 -6.02
C ASN A 267 -13.11 -23.73 -6.43
N ILE A 268 -13.45 -23.69 -7.71
CA ILE A 268 -14.46 -24.55 -8.34
C ILE A 268 -13.78 -25.41 -9.40
N PHE A 269 -14.00 -26.73 -9.36
CA PHE A 269 -13.32 -27.65 -10.28
C PHE A 269 -13.69 -27.41 -11.74
N GLU A 270 -14.97 -27.11 -12.01
CA GLU A 270 -15.48 -26.85 -13.35
C GLU A 270 -14.91 -25.57 -13.98
N GLU A 271 -14.35 -24.67 -13.19
CA GLU A 271 -13.64 -23.48 -13.68
C GLU A 271 -12.15 -23.72 -13.92
N LEU A 272 -11.67 -24.98 -13.82
CA LEU A 272 -10.32 -25.34 -14.30
C LEU A 272 -10.34 -25.43 -15.84
N ASP A 273 -10.41 -24.28 -16.51
CA ASP A 273 -10.67 -24.20 -17.94
C ASP A 273 -9.61 -23.40 -18.73
N ALA A 274 -8.73 -22.67 -18.04
CA ALA A 274 -7.65 -21.89 -18.63
C ALA A 274 -6.25 -22.46 -18.32
N GLN A 275 -5.25 -22.06 -19.11
CA GLN A 275 -3.86 -22.40 -18.83
C GLN A 275 -3.42 -21.74 -17.51
N PHE A 276 -2.45 -22.36 -16.84
CA PHE A 276 -1.90 -21.96 -15.54
C PHE A 276 -2.87 -22.12 -14.35
N GLU A 277 -4.04 -22.71 -14.57
CA GLU A 277 -5.01 -22.95 -13.51
C GLU A 277 -4.82 -24.30 -12.81
N TRP A 278 -5.16 -24.35 -11.53
CA TRP A 278 -5.13 -25.58 -10.73
C TRP A 278 -6.31 -25.69 -9.76
N TYR A 279 -6.62 -26.92 -9.36
CA TYR A 279 -7.62 -27.25 -8.35
C TYR A 279 -7.16 -28.44 -7.50
N HIS A 280 -7.36 -28.38 -6.19
CA HIS A 280 -7.08 -29.50 -5.28
C HIS A 280 -8.39 -30.06 -4.72
N ASP A 281 -8.65 -31.32 -5.05
CA ASP A 281 -9.71 -32.11 -4.45
C ASP A 281 -9.18 -32.77 -3.18
N SER A 282 -9.54 -32.20 -2.03
CA SER A 282 -9.12 -32.71 -0.71
C SER A 282 -9.85 -34.00 -0.30
N GLU A 283 -10.99 -34.35 -0.93
CA GLU A 283 -11.68 -35.60 -0.60
C GLU A 283 -10.99 -36.80 -1.23
N THR A 284 -10.57 -36.64 -2.49
CA THR A 284 -9.85 -37.69 -3.21
C THR A 284 -8.33 -37.60 -3.07
N GLU A 285 -7.82 -36.52 -2.46
CA GLU A 285 -6.39 -36.18 -2.38
C GLU A 285 -5.77 -36.13 -3.78
N THR A 286 -6.42 -35.43 -4.71
CA THR A 286 -5.99 -35.30 -6.10
C THR A 286 -5.77 -33.84 -6.46
N LEU A 287 -4.58 -33.52 -6.94
CA LEU A 287 -4.28 -32.21 -7.53
C LEU A 287 -4.47 -32.26 -9.03
N TYR A 288 -5.24 -31.32 -9.56
CA TYR A 288 -5.45 -31.09 -10.99
C TYR A 288 -4.76 -29.80 -11.42
N PHE A 289 -4.08 -29.84 -12.56
CA PHE A 289 -3.36 -28.69 -13.10
C PHE A 289 -3.49 -28.64 -14.62
N LYS A 290 -3.76 -27.46 -15.17
CA LYS A 290 -3.79 -27.19 -16.61
C LYS A 290 -2.56 -26.36 -17.00
N PRO A 291 -1.42 -27.01 -17.34
CA PRO A 291 -0.20 -26.30 -17.69
C PRO A 291 -0.31 -25.56 -19.03
N PRO A 292 0.69 -24.73 -19.37
CA PRO A 292 0.87 -24.22 -20.72
C PRO A 292 0.83 -25.32 -21.78
N ALA A 293 0.25 -25.02 -22.93
CA ALA A 293 0.15 -25.98 -24.03
C ALA A 293 1.54 -26.45 -24.47
N GLY A 294 1.74 -27.77 -24.50
CA GLY A 294 2.99 -28.40 -24.93
C GLY A 294 4.09 -28.48 -23.87
N LEU A 295 3.87 -27.98 -22.64
CA LEU A 295 4.82 -28.14 -21.55
C LEU A 295 4.86 -29.58 -21.04
N ASP A 296 6.06 -30.15 -20.91
CA ASP A 296 6.27 -31.42 -20.23
C ASP A 296 6.44 -31.19 -18.72
N LEU A 297 5.43 -31.58 -17.94
CA LEU A 297 5.43 -31.45 -16.47
C LEU A 297 6.54 -32.24 -15.78
N ALA A 298 7.14 -33.25 -16.43
CA ALA A 298 8.28 -33.97 -15.88
C ALA A 298 9.57 -33.13 -15.89
N THR A 299 9.61 -32.02 -16.62
CA THR A 299 10.80 -31.15 -16.81
C THR A 299 10.77 -29.88 -15.99
N VAL A 300 9.67 -29.60 -15.28
CA VAL A 300 9.51 -28.38 -14.47
C VAL A 300 9.25 -28.72 -13.01
N ASN A 301 9.66 -27.81 -12.12
CA ASN A 301 9.33 -27.92 -10.71
C ASN A 301 7.92 -27.37 -10.46
N VAL A 302 7.07 -28.16 -9.81
CA VAL A 302 5.77 -27.74 -9.33
C VAL A 302 5.73 -27.95 -7.82
N GLU A 303 5.37 -26.93 -7.07
CA GLU A 303 5.42 -26.91 -5.60
C GLU A 303 4.11 -26.40 -5.02
N ALA A 304 3.71 -26.90 -3.85
CA ALA A 304 2.51 -26.44 -3.14
C ALA A 304 2.86 -25.86 -1.76
N ALA A 305 2.30 -24.70 -1.42
CA ALA A 305 2.53 -24.06 -0.13
C ALA A 305 1.92 -24.86 1.04
N VAL A 306 2.69 -25.04 2.12
CA VAL A 306 2.28 -25.80 3.31
C VAL A 306 2.33 -25.01 4.62
N VAL A 307 3.14 -23.94 4.71
CA VAL A 307 3.23 -23.08 5.91
C VAL A 307 2.83 -21.63 5.62
N LYS A 308 2.37 -20.90 6.64
CA LYS A 308 1.98 -19.48 6.55
C LYS A 308 3.15 -18.53 6.84
N SER A 309 4.00 -18.92 7.80
CA SER A 309 5.17 -18.18 8.25
C SER A 309 6.42 -19.05 8.08
N LEU A 310 7.55 -18.44 7.78
CA LEU A 310 8.84 -19.12 7.66
C LEU A 310 9.67 -18.96 8.94
N ILE A 311 9.72 -17.75 9.48
CA ILE A 311 10.48 -17.40 10.68
C ILE A 311 9.53 -16.72 11.68
N GLU A 312 9.46 -17.24 12.90
CA GLU A 312 8.72 -16.63 14.01
C GLU A 312 9.67 -16.46 15.21
N VAL A 313 9.71 -15.25 15.76
CA VAL A 313 10.50 -14.88 16.94
C VAL A 313 9.54 -14.42 18.02
N GLU A 314 9.41 -15.22 19.07
CA GLU A 314 8.43 -15.02 20.14
C GLU A 314 9.13 -15.04 21.51
N GLY A 315 9.37 -13.87 22.09
CA GLY A 315 10.07 -13.74 23.37
C GLY A 315 11.61 -13.76 23.28
N ALA A 316 12.19 -13.99 22.11
CA ALA A 316 13.63 -14.01 21.93
C ALA A 316 14.22 -12.61 21.71
N GLN A 317 15.50 -12.43 22.05
CA GLN A 317 16.19 -11.15 21.93
C GLN A 317 17.58 -11.29 21.30
N HIS A 318 18.12 -10.21 20.74
CA HIS A 318 19.46 -10.17 20.13
C HIS A 318 19.67 -11.23 19.03
N LEU A 319 18.64 -11.41 18.20
CA LEU A 319 18.66 -12.28 17.03
C LEU A 319 18.71 -11.45 15.75
N HIS A 320 19.68 -11.76 14.89
CA HIS A 320 19.92 -11.01 13.67
C HIS A 320 19.94 -11.94 12.46
N PHE A 321 19.10 -11.65 11.46
CA PHE A 321 19.02 -12.42 10.23
C PHE A 321 19.50 -11.58 9.04
N GLU A 322 20.33 -12.15 8.17
CA GLU A 322 20.91 -11.43 7.04
C GLU A 322 21.02 -12.27 5.75
N GLY A 323 20.53 -11.71 4.64
CA GLY A 323 20.81 -12.23 3.30
C GLY A 323 19.95 -13.42 2.84
N PHE A 324 18.72 -13.58 3.35
CA PHE A 324 17.85 -14.68 2.95
C PHE A 324 16.80 -14.28 1.92
N HIS A 325 16.51 -15.19 0.99
CA HIS A 325 15.33 -15.13 0.13
C HIS A 325 14.22 -16.00 0.73
N LEU A 326 13.09 -15.40 1.11
CA LEU A 326 11.90 -16.07 1.65
C LEU A 326 10.78 -16.08 0.61
N THR A 327 10.20 -17.25 0.34
CA THR A 327 9.14 -17.36 -0.68
C THR A 327 8.14 -18.51 -0.45
N GLN A 328 7.05 -18.48 -1.20
CA GLN A 328 6.08 -19.58 -1.36
C GLN A 328 5.36 -20.02 -0.07
N THR A 329 4.79 -19.07 0.67
CA THR A 329 3.94 -19.37 1.84
C THR A 329 2.47 -19.50 1.47
N ARG A 330 1.63 -20.02 2.37
CA ARG A 330 0.18 -20.13 2.19
C ARG A 330 -0.50 -18.77 2.24
N ALA A 331 -1.61 -18.63 1.51
CA ALA A 331 -2.44 -17.44 1.57
C ALA A 331 -3.19 -17.33 2.92
N THR A 332 -3.32 -16.11 3.47
CA THR A 332 -3.92 -15.87 4.79
C THR A 332 -5.26 -15.15 4.76
N PHE A 333 -5.82 -14.89 3.58
CA PHE A 333 -7.02 -14.05 3.42
C PHE A 333 -8.33 -14.61 4.02
N LEU A 334 -8.37 -15.86 4.52
CA LEU A 334 -9.49 -16.43 5.29
C LEU A 334 -9.08 -16.90 6.69
N GLU A 335 -7.87 -16.54 7.12
CA GLU A 335 -7.43 -16.73 8.51
C GLU A 335 -8.12 -15.71 9.43
N PRO A 336 -7.97 -15.82 10.77
CA PRO A 336 -8.50 -14.81 11.67
C PRO A 336 -7.92 -13.42 11.41
N TYR A 337 -8.80 -12.41 11.35
CA TYR A 337 -8.48 -10.98 11.30
C TYR A 337 -8.96 -10.30 12.58
N GLU A 338 -8.24 -9.26 13.00
CA GLU A 338 -8.61 -8.38 14.09
C GLU A 338 -8.88 -6.96 13.56
N ASP A 339 -9.99 -6.36 13.98
CA ASP A 339 -10.27 -4.94 13.72
C ASP A 339 -9.26 -4.08 14.49
N LEU A 340 -8.64 -3.12 13.81
CA LEU A 340 -7.72 -2.15 14.42
C LEU A 340 -8.46 -0.95 15.07
N ALA A 341 -7.73 -0.10 15.78
CA ALA A 341 -8.26 1.19 16.24
C ALA A 341 -8.84 1.97 15.05
N ARG A 342 -9.93 2.73 15.26
CA ARG A 342 -10.92 3.35 14.32
C ARG A 342 -10.48 3.91 12.94
N GLY A 343 -9.33 3.60 12.38
CA GLY A 343 -9.13 3.47 10.94
C GLY A 343 -10.08 2.44 10.32
N ASP A 344 -10.03 2.29 9.00
CA ASP A 344 -10.95 1.38 8.29
C ASP A 344 -10.42 -0.06 8.23
N TRP A 345 -9.28 -0.34 8.86
CA TRP A 345 -8.49 -1.58 8.70
C TRP A 345 -8.89 -2.69 9.65
N ALA A 346 -8.86 -3.92 9.15
CA ALA A 346 -8.71 -5.14 9.94
C ALA A 346 -7.47 -5.88 9.44
N ILE A 347 -6.83 -6.70 10.27
CA ILE A 347 -5.57 -7.33 9.92
C ILE A 347 -5.43 -8.76 10.42
N HIS A 348 -4.79 -9.60 9.60
CA HIS A 348 -4.25 -10.87 10.06
C HIS A 348 -2.92 -10.65 10.80
N ARG A 349 -2.84 -11.04 12.07
CA ARG A 349 -1.61 -10.99 12.88
C ARG A 349 -0.68 -12.17 12.55
N GLY A 350 0.03 -12.06 11.44
CA GLY A 350 1.00 -13.05 10.97
C GLY A 350 1.73 -12.56 9.73
N GLY A 351 2.92 -13.11 9.46
CA GLY A 351 3.73 -12.77 8.29
C GLY A 351 4.77 -13.84 7.97
N ALA A 352 5.42 -13.73 6.81
CA ALA A 352 6.52 -14.63 6.44
C ALA A 352 7.65 -14.58 7.47
N VAL A 353 7.90 -13.39 8.02
CA VAL A 353 8.66 -13.16 9.25
C VAL A 353 7.74 -12.52 10.29
N TYR A 354 7.73 -13.02 11.51
CA TYR A 354 6.87 -12.51 12.56
C TYR A 354 7.61 -12.36 13.89
N PHE A 355 7.38 -11.25 14.57
CA PHE A 355 7.95 -10.89 15.87
C PHE A 355 6.85 -10.65 16.89
N LYS A 356 7.03 -11.21 18.08
CA LYS A 356 6.21 -10.91 19.26
C LYS A 356 7.07 -10.95 20.51
N ASN A 357 6.84 -10.05 21.44
CA ASN A 357 7.55 -9.99 22.72
C ASN A 357 9.08 -9.97 22.56
N SER A 358 9.59 -9.44 21.44
CA SER A 358 11.01 -9.54 21.05
C SER A 358 11.72 -8.20 21.19
N GLN A 359 13.04 -8.24 21.38
CA GLN A 359 13.84 -7.02 21.55
C GLN A 359 15.20 -7.12 20.86
N ASN A 360 15.69 -5.98 20.35
CA ASN A 360 17.03 -5.86 19.76
C ASN A 360 17.27 -6.89 18.65
N CYS A 361 16.29 -7.07 17.75
CA CYS A 361 16.38 -8.02 16.65
C CYS A 361 16.42 -7.30 15.31
N SER A 362 16.99 -7.95 14.28
CA SER A 362 17.04 -7.35 12.95
C SER A 362 16.82 -8.32 11.80
N VAL A 363 16.21 -7.80 10.74
CA VAL A 363 16.09 -8.44 9.42
C VAL A 363 16.81 -7.56 8.41
N LYS A 364 17.86 -8.08 7.78
CA LYS A 364 18.71 -7.31 6.89
C LYS A 364 18.91 -8.00 5.55
N ASP A 365 18.85 -7.24 4.45
CA ASP A 365 19.16 -7.74 3.10
C ASP A 365 18.33 -8.97 2.71
N PHE A 366 17.05 -9.00 3.14
CA PHE A 366 16.12 -10.05 2.75
C PHE A 366 15.47 -9.74 1.41
N HIS A 367 15.28 -10.78 0.60
CA HIS A 367 14.33 -10.78 -0.50
C HIS A 367 13.10 -11.58 -0.05
N ILE A 368 11.95 -10.93 0.07
CA ILE A 368 10.69 -11.59 0.42
C ILE A 368 9.80 -11.46 -0.79
N GLU A 369 9.55 -12.54 -1.51
CA GLU A 369 8.68 -12.53 -2.69
C GLU A 369 7.69 -13.70 -2.73
N THR A 370 6.56 -13.49 -3.40
CA THR A 370 5.59 -14.56 -3.70
C THR A 370 5.09 -15.26 -2.43
N ILE A 371 4.72 -14.45 -1.44
CA ILE A 371 4.15 -14.92 -0.18
C ILE A 371 2.63 -14.70 -0.15
N GLY A 372 1.94 -15.51 0.65
CA GLY A 372 0.48 -15.50 0.70
C GLY A 372 -0.16 -14.55 1.71
N GLY A 373 0.61 -14.00 2.63
CA GLY A 373 0.15 -13.09 3.69
C GLY A 373 1.01 -11.83 3.75
N ASN A 374 1.22 -11.32 4.97
CA ASN A 374 2.10 -10.17 5.18
C ASN A 374 3.58 -10.57 5.06
N GLY A 375 4.45 -9.64 4.68
CA GLY A 375 5.90 -9.84 4.65
C GLY A 375 6.51 -9.99 6.04
N ILE A 376 6.61 -8.88 6.76
CA ILE A 376 7.14 -8.81 8.12
C ILE A 376 6.07 -8.23 9.04
N PHE A 377 5.78 -8.92 10.15
CA PHE A 377 4.76 -8.49 11.11
C PHE A 377 5.35 -8.39 12.52
N VAL A 378 5.19 -7.23 13.15
CA VAL A 378 5.66 -6.91 14.51
C VAL A 378 4.44 -6.71 15.41
N ASP A 379 4.13 -7.74 16.22
CA ASP A 379 2.89 -7.92 16.99
C ASP A 379 3.05 -7.58 18.48
N GLY A 380 2.27 -6.62 18.97
CA GLY A 380 2.22 -6.28 20.40
C GLY A 380 3.55 -5.71 20.88
N PHE A 381 3.97 -6.06 22.10
CA PHE A 381 5.26 -5.62 22.65
C PHE A 381 6.40 -6.04 21.73
N ASN A 382 7.12 -5.07 21.17
CA ASN A 382 8.44 -5.27 20.58
C ASN A 382 9.24 -3.97 20.70
N GLU A 383 10.55 -4.07 20.86
CA GLU A 383 11.42 -2.90 21.01
C GLU A 383 12.73 -3.08 20.24
N GLU A 384 13.18 -2.06 19.51
CA GLU A 384 14.42 -2.12 18.72
C GLU A 384 14.39 -3.28 17.69
N ILE A 385 13.30 -3.38 16.93
CA ILE A 385 13.19 -4.27 15.76
C ILE A 385 13.52 -3.47 14.50
N HIS A 386 14.64 -3.81 13.84
CA HIS A 386 15.13 -3.07 12.69
C HIS A 386 15.10 -3.90 11.41
N ILE A 387 14.44 -3.36 10.39
CA ILE A 387 14.31 -3.96 9.05
C ILE A 387 15.10 -3.07 8.10
N SER A 388 16.10 -3.61 7.39
CA SER A 388 16.95 -2.77 6.53
C SER A 388 17.47 -3.45 5.27
N GLY A 389 17.58 -2.67 4.19
CA GLY A 389 18.21 -3.17 2.95
C GLY A 389 17.39 -4.24 2.23
N CYS A 390 16.09 -4.38 2.50
CA CYS A 390 15.27 -5.47 1.98
C CYS A 390 14.58 -5.13 0.64
N LEU A 391 14.20 -6.16 -0.11
CA LEU A 391 13.25 -6.13 -1.21
C LEU A 391 12.05 -7.00 -0.82
N ILE A 392 10.88 -6.40 -0.68
CA ILE A 392 9.64 -7.09 -0.31
C ILE A 392 8.64 -6.89 -1.43
N GLU A 393 8.26 -7.97 -2.11
CA GLU A 393 7.38 -7.92 -3.27
C GLU A 393 6.40 -9.09 -3.39
N ASP A 394 5.39 -8.95 -4.25
CA ASP A 394 4.40 -10.00 -4.54
C ASP A 394 3.79 -10.61 -3.25
N THR A 395 3.35 -9.73 -2.34
CA THR A 395 2.78 -10.12 -1.06
C THR A 395 1.25 -10.27 -1.16
N GLY A 396 0.72 -11.32 -0.53
CA GLY A 396 -0.72 -11.53 -0.44
C GLY A 396 -1.45 -10.41 0.28
N GLU A 397 -0.84 -9.91 1.37
CA GLU A 397 -1.31 -8.80 2.20
C GLU A 397 -0.27 -7.66 2.22
N SER A 398 -0.04 -6.99 3.36
CA SER A 398 0.88 -5.84 3.48
C SER A 398 2.35 -6.26 3.56
N ALA A 399 3.28 -5.38 3.18
CA ALA A 399 4.71 -5.70 3.19
C ALA A 399 5.29 -5.69 4.61
N VAL A 400 5.15 -4.60 5.37
CA VAL A 400 5.62 -4.49 6.76
C VAL A 400 4.52 -3.92 7.67
N CYS A 401 4.28 -4.54 8.81
CA CYS A 401 3.26 -4.13 9.78
C CYS A 401 3.83 -3.99 11.19
N PHE A 402 3.62 -2.83 11.83
CA PHE A 402 3.82 -2.61 13.26
C PHE A 402 2.45 -2.41 13.92
N VAL A 403 2.01 -3.36 14.74
CA VAL A 403 0.66 -3.36 15.30
C VAL A 403 0.66 -3.73 16.78
N GLY A 404 0.35 -2.76 17.65
CA GLY A 404 0.18 -3.02 19.09
C GLY A 404 -1.06 -3.82 19.46
N ASP A 405 -1.16 -4.22 20.72
CA ASP A 405 -2.33 -4.89 21.28
C ASP A 405 -3.44 -3.84 21.55
N PRO A 406 -4.69 -4.07 21.12
CA PRO A 406 -5.82 -3.20 21.46
C PRO A 406 -5.98 -2.86 22.95
N LYS A 407 -5.55 -3.75 23.85
CA LYS A 407 -5.58 -3.54 25.31
C LYS A 407 -4.57 -2.49 25.79
N ALA A 408 -3.54 -2.18 24.98
CA ALA A 408 -2.63 -1.07 25.24
C ALA A 408 -3.32 0.28 25.00
N VAL A 409 -4.43 0.33 24.26
CA VAL A 409 -5.17 1.57 23.96
C VAL A 409 -6.21 1.88 25.03
N ARG A 410 -6.18 3.12 25.54
CA ARG A 410 -7.20 3.64 26.46
C ARG A 410 -8.48 3.96 25.72
N ASP A 411 -9.61 3.57 26.29
CA ASP A 411 -10.92 3.64 25.63
C ASP A 411 -10.87 3.13 24.17
N TYR A 412 -10.26 1.97 23.95
CA TYR A 412 -10.15 1.35 22.62
C TYR A 412 -11.52 1.27 21.90
N GLN A 413 -11.56 1.68 20.64
CA GLN A 413 -12.77 1.67 19.82
C GLN A 413 -12.48 1.12 18.43
N THR A 414 -13.46 0.40 17.89
CA THR A 414 -13.54 0.03 16.46
C THR A 414 -14.85 0.58 15.88
N TRP A 415 -15.05 0.44 14.57
CA TRP A 415 -16.34 0.76 13.94
C TRP A 415 -17.48 -0.15 14.38
N VAL A 416 -17.18 -1.32 14.93
CA VAL A 416 -18.16 -2.33 15.37
C VAL A 416 -18.53 -2.14 16.84
N THR A 417 -17.56 -1.88 17.72
CA THR A 417 -17.76 -1.94 19.18
C THR A 417 -17.65 -0.57 19.88
N GLY A 418 -17.23 0.49 19.18
CA GLY A 418 -17.00 1.80 19.77
C GLY A 418 -18.26 2.56 20.20
N LYS A 419 -18.25 3.12 21.41
CA LYS A 419 -19.26 4.08 21.89
C LYS A 419 -18.80 5.52 21.66
N ARG A 420 -19.40 6.19 20.67
CA ARG A 420 -19.09 7.60 20.39
C ARG A 420 -19.50 8.48 21.57
N GLY A 421 -18.57 9.29 22.08
CA GLY A 421 -18.80 10.36 23.04
C GLY A 421 -18.66 9.98 24.52
N GLU A 422 -18.40 8.72 24.87
CA GLU A 422 -18.14 8.27 26.24
C GLU A 422 -16.63 8.08 26.43
N ILE A 423 -15.92 9.10 26.93
CA ILE A 423 -14.55 8.96 27.44
C ILE A 423 -14.65 8.68 28.93
N THR A 424 -13.98 7.62 29.36
CA THR A 424 -13.89 7.25 30.78
C THR A 424 -12.48 7.38 31.33
N ASP A 425 -11.48 7.40 30.46
CA ASP A 425 -10.07 7.46 30.83
C ASP A 425 -9.40 8.68 30.19
N LEU A 426 -8.98 9.64 31.04
CA LEU A 426 -8.29 10.87 30.65
C LEU A 426 -6.77 10.80 30.89
N GLU A 427 -6.23 9.63 31.27
CA GLU A 427 -4.78 9.47 31.40
C GLU A 427 -4.12 9.52 30.02
N PRO A 428 -3.06 10.32 29.82
CA PRO A 428 -2.33 10.34 28.56
C PRO A 428 -1.57 9.03 28.30
N GLY A 429 -1.41 8.68 27.02
CA GLY A 429 -0.56 7.59 26.59
C GLY A 429 -1.17 6.19 26.69
N PRO A 430 -0.33 5.16 26.46
CA PRO A 430 -0.78 3.78 26.49
C PRO A 430 -1.18 3.33 27.91
N LYS A 431 -1.93 2.23 27.95
CA LYS A 431 -2.35 1.54 29.18
C LYS A 431 -1.35 0.47 29.62
N THR A 432 -0.68 -0.16 28.67
CA THR A 432 0.36 -1.19 28.88
C THR A 432 1.49 -0.97 27.87
N GLU A 433 2.60 -1.67 28.01
CA GLU A 433 3.73 -1.59 27.08
C GLU A 433 3.59 -2.51 25.85
N ASP A 434 2.40 -3.09 25.62
CA ASP A 434 2.14 -4.10 24.58
C ASP A 434 1.99 -3.49 23.16
N TYR A 435 2.97 -2.69 22.76
CA TYR A 435 3.04 -2.05 21.45
C TYR A 435 4.47 -2.01 20.89
N PRO A 436 4.65 -1.97 19.56
CA PRO A 436 5.97 -1.77 18.97
C PRO A 436 6.49 -0.37 19.25
N ARG A 437 7.76 -0.27 19.66
CA ARG A 437 8.44 1.01 19.88
C ARG A 437 9.92 0.98 19.48
N ASN A 438 10.47 2.14 19.15
CA ASN A 438 11.87 2.29 18.74
C ASN A 438 12.25 1.32 17.60
N CYS A 439 11.32 1.07 16.67
CA CYS A 439 11.53 0.15 15.56
C CYS A 439 11.75 0.94 14.26
N SER A 440 12.37 0.30 13.25
CA SER A 440 12.58 0.98 11.97
C SER A 440 12.47 0.10 10.73
N VAL A 441 12.13 0.75 9.61
CA VAL A 441 12.24 0.23 8.24
C VAL A 441 13.09 1.19 7.44
N GLU A 442 14.25 0.73 7.00
CA GLU A 442 15.27 1.59 6.40
C GLU A 442 15.78 1.03 5.08
N ASN A 443 16.07 1.91 4.12
CA ASN A 443 16.72 1.53 2.85
C ASN A 443 16.06 0.31 2.18
N THR A 444 14.73 0.27 2.14
CA THR A 444 13.94 -0.91 1.73
C THR A 444 13.07 -0.58 0.53
N ILE A 445 12.87 -1.56 -0.35
CA ILE A 445 11.92 -1.48 -1.48
C ILE A 445 10.70 -2.33 -1.13
N THR A 446 9.51 -1.75 -1.24
CA THR A 446 8.24 -2.48 -1.19
C THR A 446 7.46 -2.29 -2.49
N ARG A 447 7.05 -3.37 -3.13
CA ARG A 447 6.28 -3.29 -4.38
C ARG A 447 5.37 -4.47 -4.63
N ASP A 448 4.40 -4.35 -5.54
CA ASP A 448 3.51 -5.45 -5.91
C ASP A 448 2.79 -6.07 -4.69
N VAL A 449 2.28 -5.20 -3.83
CA VAL A 449 1.66 -5.56 -2.54
C VAL A 449 0.14 -5.60 -2.67
N GLY A 450 -0.48 -6.65 -2.13
CA GLY A 450 -1.93 -6.82 -2.09
C GLY A 450 -2.47 -7.68 -3.22
N VAL A 451 -1.85 -8.84 -3.46
CA VAL A 451 -2.34 -9.84 -4.43
C VAL A 451 -3.76 -10.29 -4.07
N TYR A 452 -3.99 -10.59 -2.78
CA TYR A 452 -5.30 -11.02 -2.26
C TYR A 452 -6.02 -9.92 -1.51
N GLY A 453 -5.35 -9.32 -0.52
CA GLY A 453 -5.88 -8.21 0.27
C GLY A 453 -5.78 -6.89 -0.50
N LYS A 454 -6.88 -6.14 -0.51
CA LYS A 454 -6.95 -4.82 -1.16
C LYS A 454 -7.02 -3.67 -0.15
N GLN A 455 -7.02 -3.99 1.14
CA GLN A 455 -6.79 -3.03 2.21
C GLN A 455 -5.41 -3.29 2.82
N THR A 456 -4.38 -2.87 2.08
CA THR A 456 -2.97 -3.22 2.32
C THR A 456 -2.06 -2.01 2.16
N SER A 457 -0.82 -2.12 2.65
CA SER A 457 0.17 -1.05 2.59
C SER A 457 1.58 -1.61 2.42
N GLY A 458 2.47 -0.79 1.85
CA GLY A 458 3.91 -1.05 1.88
C GLY A 458 4.42 -1.07 3.33
N VAL A 459 4.03 -0.06 4.12
CA VAL A 459 4.24 -0.03 5.58
C VAL A 459 2.96 0.39 6.29
N LEU A 460 2.49 -0.42 7.23
CA LEU A 460 1.38 -0.11 8.12
C LEU A 460 1.88 0.07 9.55
N VAL A 461 1.46 1.16 10.20
CA VAL A 461 1.68 1.42 11.63
C VAL A 461 0.34 1.63 12.31
N SER A 462 0.09 0.93 13.41
CA SER A 462 -1.11 1.07 14.23
C SER A 462 -0.79 0.75 15.68
N MET A 463 -1.29 1.54 16.63
CA MET A 463 -1.09 1.27 18.06
C MET A 463 0.40 1.11 18.40
N ALA A 464 1.23 2.08 17.98
CA ALA A 464 2.69 2.03 18.08
C ALA A 464 3.28 3.42 18.37
N MET A 465 4.55 3.48 18.75
CA MET A 465 5.26 4.73 19.07
C MET A 465 6.68 4.71 18.52
N ASP A 466 7.26 5.86 18.19
CA ASP A 466 8.70 5.96 17.85
C ASP A 466 9.14 5.01 16.71
N ILE A 467 8.34 4.93 15.63
CA ILE A 467 8.66 4.13 14.44
C ILE A 467 9.31 5.01 13.39
N THR A 468 10.49 4.60 12.90
CA THR A 468 11.21 5.31 11.84
C THR A 468 11.08 4.60 10.51
N ILE A 469 10.68 5.30 9.47
CA ILE A 469 10.61 4.83 8.08
C ILE A 469 11.50 5.77 7.25
N ASP A 470 12.69 5.29 6.84
CA ASP A 470 13.69 6.15 6.21
C ASP A 470 14.27 5.54 4.93
N HIS A 471 14.39 6.34 3.86
CA HIS A 471 14.89 5.87 2.56
C HIS A 471 14.13 4.63 2.05
N VAL A 472 12.79 4.63 2.16
CA VAL A 472 11.95 3.55 1.62
C VAL A 472 11.38 3.94 0.27
N SER A 473 11.44 3.02 -0.70
CA SER A 473 10.75 3.17 -1.99
C SER A 473 9.54 2.26 -2.05
N VAL A 474 8.38 2.83 -2.37
CA VAL A 474 7.09 2.13 -2.35
C VAL A 474 6.36 2.35 -3.67
N TYR A 475 6.02 1.29 -4.39
CA TYR A 475 5.26 1.41 -5.64
C TYR A 475 4.50 0.15 -6.04
N ARG A 476 3.50 0.27 -6.92
CA ARG A 476 2.58 -0.81 -7.31
C ARG A 476 1.88 -1.45 -6.11
N ILE A 477 1.12 -0.62 -5.39
CA ILE A 477 0.40 -1.04 -4.18
C ILE A 477 -1.11 -0.97 -4.42
N ALA A 478 -1.85 -2.01 -4.00
CA ALA A 478 -3.30 -2.08 -4.18
C ALA A 478 -4.06 -0.91 -3.50
N ARG A 479 -3.56 -0.44 -2.35
CA ARG A 479 -4.10 0.70 -1.59
C ARG A 479 -3.02 1.74 -1.25
N ALA A 480 -2.81 2.11 0.02
CA ALA A 480 -1.88 3.18 0.38
C ALA A 480 -0.45 2.64 0.35
N GLY A 481 0.55 3.50 0.12
CA GLY A 481 1.95 3.12 0.20
C GLY A 481 2.45 3.03 1.64
N ILE A 482 2.14 4.06 2.44
CA ILE A 482 2.42 4.10 3.88
C ILE A 482 1.17 4.57 4.62
N THR A 483 0.84 3.90 5.73
CA THR A 483 -0.36 4.20 6.52
C THR A 483 -0.05 4.27 8.02
N PHE A 484 -0.40 5.39 8.64
CA PHE A 484 -0.53 5.53 10.09
C PHE A 484 -2.01 5.39 10.46
N ASN A 485 -2.42 4.19 10.83
CA ASN A 485 -3.84 3.81 10.92
C ASN A 485 -4.61 4.52 12.04
N ASP A 486 -3.92 5.11 13.01
CA ASP A 486 -4.48 5.78 14.16
C ASP A 486 -3.53 6.88 14.69
N GLY A 487 -4.03 7.71 15.61
CA GLY A 487 -3.33 8.81 16.25
C GLY A 487 -2.56 8.45 17.51
N THR A 488 -2.40 7.16 17.81
CA THR A 488 -1.59 6.68 18.93
C THR A 488 -0.11 6.52 18.52
N TRP A 489 0.84 6.49 19.44
CA TRP A 489 1.03 7.59 20.39
C TRP A 489 2.04 8.64 19.91
N GLY A 490 2.33 8.60 18.62
CA GLY A 490 3.20 9.56 17.95
C GLY A 490 4.66 9.15 17.89
N GLY A 491 5.52 10.09 17.52
CA GLY A 491 6.95 9.83 17.32
C GLY A 491 7.22 9.06 16.03
N LEU A 492 6.22 8.96 15.16
CA LEU A 492 6.37 8.30 13.87
C LEU A 492 7.11 9.24 12.92
N VAL A 493 8.18 8.77 12.29
CA VAL A 493 9.00 9.55 11.37
C VAL A 493 9.03 8.87 10.01
N MET A 494 8.59 9.58 8.97
CA MET A 494 8.76 9.18 7.58
C MET A 494 9.70 10.17 6.90
N SER A 495 10.90 9.72 6.53
CA SER A 495 11.88 10.57 5.85
C SER A 495 12.52 9.96 4.62
N ASN A 496 12.90 10.83 3.68
CA ASN A 496 13.65 10.44 2.47
C ASN A 496 12.97 9.34 1.65
N CYS A 497 11.66 9.17 1.74
CA CYS A 497 10.92 8.12 1.04
C CYS A 497 10.51 8.55 -0.37
N ASP A 498 10.29 7.57 -1.24
CA ASP A 498 9.77 7.77 -2.60
C ASP A 498 8.58 6.86 -2.85
N ILE A 499 7.38 7.44 -2.89
CA ILE A 499 6.11 6.72 -2.98
C ILE A 499 5.37 7.12 -4.26
N TYR A 500 5.02 6.16 -5.09
CA TYR A 500 4.26 6.40 -6.32
C TYR A 500 3.53 5.14 -6.79
N ASP A 501 2.63 5.27 -7.76
CA ASP A 501 1.90 4.13 -8.35
C ASP A 501 1.19 3.25 -7.30
N THR A 502 0.53 3.91 -6.35
CA THR A 502 -0.28 3.29 -5.31
C THR A 502 -1.77 3.39 -5.66
N ILE A 503 -2.63 2.80 -4.84
CA ILE A 503 -4.09 2.88 -4.95
C ILE A 503 -4.56 2.28 -6.29
N LEU A 504 -3.92 1.19 -6.70
CA LEU A 504 -4.17 0.57 -8.00
C LEU A 504 -5.58 -0.01 -8.14
N ASP A 505 -6.11 -0.54 -7.03
CA ASP A 505 -7.36 -1.30 -7.02
C ASP A 505 -8.47 -0.65 -6.16
N THR A 506 -8.13 0.38 -5.40
CA THR A 506 -9.02 1.00 -4.40
C THR A 506 -9.15 2.51 -4.63
N GLY A 507 -9.83 3.24 -3.74
CA GLY A 507 -10.01 4.69 -3.87
C GLY A 507 -10.32 5.40 -2.55
N GLU A 508 -10.59 6.70 -2.60
CA GLU A 508 -10.76 7.60 -1.43
C GLU A 508 -9.55 7.53 -0.49
N HIS A 509 -8.35 7.71 -1.06
CA HIS A 509 -7.07 7.59 -0.35
C HIS A 509 -5.92 8.28 -1.09
N GLY A 510 -4.87 8.71 -0.38
CA GLY A 510 -3.55 9.07 -0.92
C GLY A 510 -2.44 8.01 -0.73
N PRO A 511 -1.31 8.08 -1.47
CA PRO A 511 -0.15 7.23 -1.29
C PRO A 511 0.40 7.22 0.15
N PHE A 512 0.32 8.36 0.86
CA PHE A 512 0.42 8.38 2.31
C PHE A 512 -0.98 8.55 2.92
N ASN A 513 -1.25 7.84 4.02
CA ASN A 513 -2.46 7.96 4.81
C ASN A 513 -2.19 8.17 6.29
N SER A 514 -3.05 8.96 6.94
CA SER A 514 -3.33 8.76 8.36
C SER A 514 -4.79 8.92 8.78
N TRP A 515 -5.12 8.35 9.94
CA TRP A 515 -6.28 8.73 10.76
C TRP A 515 -5.85 9.16 12.16
N GLY A 516 -6.69 9.94 12.84
CA GLY A 516 -6.53 10.31 14.26
C GLY A 516 -7.88 10.27 14.96
N ARG A 517 -8.48 9.08 15.00
CA ARG A 517 -9.89 8.89 15.40
C ARG A 517 -10.02 8.38 16.84
N GLU A 518 -9.03 8.57 17.70
CA GLU A 518 -8.98 7.98 19.05
C GLU A 518 -9.91 8.77 19.99
N ARG A 519 -9.57 9.03 21.25
CA ARG A 519 -10.55 9.50 22.23
C ARG A 519 -11.22 10.83 21.86
N PHE A 520 -10.59 11.69 21.06
CA PHE A 520 -11.08 13.04 20.79
C PHE A 520 -12.03 13.18 19.58
N TRP A 521 -12.12 12.20 18.68
CA TRP A 521 -12.90 12.35 17.43
C TRP A 521 -14.25 11.61 17.46
N TYR A 522 -15.32 12.35 17.15
CA TYR A 522 -16.70 11.84 17.12
C TYR A 522 -17.48 12.34 15.89
N GLY A 523 -16.94 12.10 14.70
CA GLY A 523 -17.45 12.74 13.49
C GLY A 523 -17.04 14.21 13.46
N SER A 524 -17.96 15.11 13.11
CA SER A 524 -17.69 16.56 13.02
C SER A 524 -17.57 17.28 14.36
N LYS A 525 -17.43 16.55 15.48
CA LYS A 525 -17.27 17.11 16.84
C LYS A 525 -15.97 16.61 17.42
N MET A 526 -15.17 17.52 17.92
CA MET A 526 -13.83 17.26 18.44
C MET A 526 -13.57 18.10 19.68
N THR A 527 -12.71 17.60 20.56
CA THR A 527 -12.21 18.34 21.73
C THR A 527 -10.71 18.52 21.58
N LYS A 528 -10.27 19.75 21.25
CA LYS A 528 -8.86 20.07 21.01
C LYS A 528 -7.92 19.60 22.14
N ASP A 529 -8.31 19.84 23.39
CA ASP A 529 -7.48 19.51 24.57
C ASP A 529 -7.23 18.01 24.73
N TRP A 530 -8.06 17.15 24.11
CA TRP A 530 -7.93 15.70 24.20
C TRP A 530 -7.00 15.08 23.16
N VAL A 531 -6.58 15.84 22.15
CA VAL A 531 -5.63 15.35 21.13
C VAL A 531 -4.35 14.81 21.77
N ARG A 532 -3.83 15.52 22.78
CA ARG A 532 -2.59 15.14 23.49
C ARG A 532 -2.75 13.98 24.47
N LEU A 533 -3.96 13.42 24.62
CA LEU A 533 -4.12 12.20 25.40
C LEU A 533 -3.59 10.99 24.63
N ASP A 534 -3.84 10.95 23.31
CA ASP A 534 -3.40 9.84 22.45
C ASP A 534 -2.19 10.23 21.60
N SER A 535 -2.10 11.45 21.08
CA SER A 535 -0.91 11.90 20.33
C SER A 535 0.09 12.60 21.26
N LEU A 536 0.98 11.82 21.88
CA LEU A 536 1.95 12.34 22.86
C LEU A 536 3.13 13.07 22.20
N LYS A 537 3.59 12.54 21.07
CA LYS A 537 4.73 13.04 20.31
C LYS A 537 4.28 13.43 18.90
N PRO A 538 4.92 14.43 18.26
CA PRO A 538 4.58 14.75 16.88
C PRO A 538 4.96 13.62 15.93
N ASN A 539 4.13 13.43 14.90
CA ASN A 539 4.47 12.66 13.72
C ASN A 539 5.17 13.55 12.71
N ILE A 540 6.26 13.08 12.11
CA ILE A 540 7.11 13.88 11.22
C ILE A 540 7.13 13.26 9.82
N LEU A 541 6.73 14.03 8.81
CA LEU A 541 6.87 13.68 7.40
C LEU A 541 7.83 14.67 6.75
N ARG A 542 9.05 14.23 6.39
CA ARG A 542 10.04 15.14 5.82
C ARG A 542 10.87 14.61 4.68
N ASN A 543 11.31 15.48 3.78
CA ASN A 543 12.24 15.12 2.71
C ASN A 543 11.72 13.97 1.83
N ASN A 544 10.40 13.84 1.64
CA ASN A 544 9.83 12.74 0.85
C ASN A 544 9.41 13.20 -0.54
N ARG A 545 9.43 12.28 -1.51
CA ARG A 545 8.73 12.43 -2.79
C ARG A 545 7.50 11.54 -2.81
N VAL A 546 6.34 12.14 -3.04
CA VAL A 546 5.06 11.44 -3.06
C VAL A 546 4.31 11.81 -4.34
N GLY A 547 4.10 10.82 -5.21
CA GLY A 547 3.44 10.97 -6.48
C GLY A 547 2.07 10.29 -6.51
N ASN A 548 1.04 10.99 -6.95
CA ASN A 548 -0.25 10.40 -7.27
C ASN A 548 -0.71 10.86 -8.66
N TYR A 549 -0.53 9.99 -9.65
CA TYR A 549 -0.63 10.35 -11.07
C TYR A 549 -1.92 9.85 -11.74
N ARG A 550 -2.67 8.97 -11.06
CA ARG A 550 -3.80 8.26 -11.68
C ARG A 550 -5.11 9.02 -11.45
N SER A 551 -6.05 8.80 -12.36
CA SER A 551 -7.45 9.12 -12.07
C SER A 551 -7.92 8.23 -10.92
N SER A 552 -8.33 8.83 -9.80
CA SER A 552 -8.87 8.05 -8.68
C SER A 552 -10.10 7.26 -9.12
N VAL A 553 -10.18 6.01 -8.63
CA VAL A 553 -11.33 5.13 -8.79
C VAL A 553 -12.57 5.69 -8.06
N SER A 554 -12.39 6.69 -7.19
CA SER A 554 -13.44 7.41 -6.47
C SER A 554 -13.03 8.86 -6.14
N ALA A 555 -13.64 9.46 -5.11
CA ALA A 555 -13.67 10.89 -4.84
C ALA A 555 -12.32 11.56 -4.49
N GLY A 556 -11.38 10.82 -3.91
CA GLY A 556 -10.14 11.40 -3.44
C GLY A 556 -8.96 11.18 -4.37
N ASN A 557 -8.25 12.23 -4.75
CA ASN A 557 -6.90 12.14 -5.31
C ASN A 557 -5.99 13.05 -4.48
N TRP A 558 -5.18 12.50 -3.57
CA TRP A 558 -4.19 13.25 -2.75
C TRP A 558 -2.85 12.52 -2.75
N THR A 559 -1.77 13.24 -2.45
CA THR A 559 -0.44 12.65 -2.21
C THR A 559 -0.30 12.25 -0.75
N ILE A 560 -0.41 13.23 0.15
CA ILE A 560 -0.48 13.03 1.59
C ILE A 560 -1.92 13.21 2.01
N ASP A 561 -2.54 12.14 2.49
CA ASP A 561 -3.92 12.13 2.94
C ASP A 561 -4.00 12.05 4.46
N LEU A 562 -4.05 13.22 5.12
CA LEU A 562 -4.41 13.31 6.53
C LEU A 562 -5.93 13.31 6.64
N ASP A 563 -6.49 12.13 6.85
CA ASP A 563 -7.93 11.93 6.98
C ASP A 563 -8.40 12.17 8.43
N ASP A 564 -9.70 11.98 8.66
CA ASP A 564 -10.42 12.25 9.91
C ASP A 564 -9.54 12.25 11.19
N GLY A 565 -9.39 13.45 11.75
CA GLY A 565 -8.86 13.67 13.09
C GLY A 565 -7.33 13.66 13.18
N SER A 566 -6.63 13.37 12.10
CA SER A 566 -5.16 13.38 12.06
C SER A 566 -4.59 14.69 12.62
N SER A 567 -3.88 14.61 13.74
CA SER A 567 -3.44 15.76 14.55
C SER A 567 -1.98 15.61 14.97
N LEU A 568 -1.35 16.72 15.37
CA LEU A 568 0.04 16.77 15.84
C LEU A 568 1.06 16.24 14.80
N TYR A 569 1.02 16.80 13.59
CA TYR A 569 1.96 16.50 12.50
C TYR A 569 2.93 17.65 12.24
N GLU A 570 4.17 17.32 11.85
CA GLU A 570 5.12 18.24 11.22
C GLU A 570 5.47 17.72 9.82
N ILE A 571 5.14 18.50 8.79
CA ILE A 571 5.23 18.10 7.38
C ILE A 571 6.08 19.14 6.66
N TYR A 572 7.32 18.80 6.30
CA TYR A 572 8.21 19.76 5.67
C TYR A 572 9.19 19.17 4.66
N ASP A 573 9.66 19.99 3.73
CA ASP A 573 10.63 19.58 2.70
C ASP A 573 10.14 18.41 1.84
N ASN A 574 8.82 18.27 1.65
CA ASN A 574 8.25 17.21 0.80
C ASN A 574 7.94 17.73 -0.60
N LEU A 575 8.16 16.87 -1.60
CA LEU A 575 7.77 17.06 -2.98
C LEU A 575 6.54 16.20 -3.30
N MET A 576 5.41 16.86 -3.52
CA MET A 576 4.11 16.26 -3.85
C MET A 576 3.78 16.52 -5.33
N ILE A 577 3.59 15.46 -6.11
CA ILE A 577 3.41 15.55 -7.57
C ILE A 577 2.16 14.80 -8.02
N GLY A 578 1.44 15.37 -8.98
CA GLY A 578 0.23 14.81 -9.58
C GLY A 578 -1.02 15.03 -8.71
N SER A 579 -0.82 15.19 -7.41
CA SER A 579 -1.82 15.66 -6.47
C SER A 579 -1.20 16.51 -5.32
N THR A 580 -2.02 16.96 -4.38
CA THR A 580 -1.67 17.78 -3.21
C THR A 580 -1.97 17.08 -1.89
N LEU A 581 -1.72 17.78 -0.80
CA LEU A 581 -2.07 17.41 0.57
C LEU A 581 -3.58 17.52 0.85
N LYS A 582 -4.10 16.62 1.69
CA LYS A 582 -5.38 16.76 2.39
C LYS A 582 -5.16 17.05 3.86
N LEU A 583 -5.88 18.04 4.39
CA LEU A 583 -6.01 18.30 5.82
C LEU A 583 -7.49 18.14 6.19
N ARG A 584 -7.86 16.95 6.71
CA ARG A 584 -9.23 16.68 7.12
C ARG A 584 -9.36 16.50 8.62
N ASP A 585 -10.10 17.42 9.25
CA ASP A 585 -10.25 17.49 10.71
C ASP A 585 -8.90 17.57 11.44
N GLY A 586 -8.88 17.72 12.76
CA GLY A 586 -7.62 17.68 13.53
C GLY A 586 -7.04 19.04 13.93
N TYR A 587 -5.94 18.98 14.69
CA TYR A 587 -5.31 20.11 15.37
C TYR A 587 -3.77 20.01 15.37
N PHE A 588 -3.11 21.12 15.62
CA PHE A 588 -1.66 21.22 15.87
C PHE A 588 -0.76 20.70 14.73
N ARG A 589 -1.16 20.88 13.48
CA ARG A 589 -0.37 20.45 12.32
C ARG A 589 0.47 21.60 11.77
N LYS A 590 1.74 21.34 11.48
CA LYS A 590 2.67 22.30 10.87
C LYS A 590 3.05 21.80 9.49
N VAL A 591 2.66 22.52 8.45
CA VAL A 591 2.94 22.22 7.05
C VAL A 591 3.81 23.33 6.50
N THR A 592 5.10 23.10 6.37
CA THR A 592 6.05 24.15 5.98
C THR A 592 7.05 23.73 4.94
N ASN A 593 7.48 24.66 4.07
CA ASN A 593 8.58 24.40 3.13
C ASN A 593 8.36 23.23 2.15
N ASN A 594 7.11 22.91 1.80
CA ASN A 594 6.79 21.85 0.84
C ASN A 594 6.56 22.40 -0.57
N ILE A 595 6.73 21.54 -1.58
CA ILE A 595 6.39 21.81 -2.98
C ILE A 595 5.24 20.88 -3.38
N MET A 596 4.16 21.46 -3.90
CA MET A 596 2.98 20.75 -4.40
C MET A 596 2.74 21.15 -5.86
N VAL A 597 2.75 20.19 -6.79
CA VAL A 597 2.51 20.41 -8.22
C VAL A 597 1.46 19.43 -8.71
N SER A 598 0.30 19.92 -9.11
CA SER A 598 -0.91 19.10 -9.22
C SER A 598 -1.91 19.62 -10.26
N ALA A 599 -2.80 18.74 -10.73
CA ALA A 599 -4.00 19.12 -11.47
C ALA A 599 -5.23 19.39 -10.56
N VAL A 600 -5.17 18.96 -9.30
CA VAL A 600 -6.22 19.13 -8.28
C VAL A 600 -5.83 20.17 -7.23
N PRO A 601 -6.79 20.87 -6.61
CA PRO A 601 -6.51 21.89 -5.60
C PRO A 601 -6.11 21.27 -4.26
N LEU A 602 -5.48 22.08 -3.40
CA LEU A 602 -5.18 21.73 -2.01
C LEU A 602 -6.48 21.48 -1.22
N GLY A 603 -6.61 20.29 -0.60
CA GLY A 603 -7.85 19.83 0.02
C GLY A 603 -7.93 20.14 1.52
N PHE A 604 -8.59 21.23 1.90
CA PHE A 604 -8.83 21.56 3.32
C PHE A 604 -10.26 21.20 3.72
N HIS A 605 -10.44 20.06 4.39
CA HIS A 605 -11.75 19.52 4.78
C HIS A 605 -11.92 19.73 6.29
N VAL A 606 -12.36 20.92 6.67
CA VAL A 606 -12.20 21.40 8.06
C VAL A 606 -13.55 21.46 8.76
N TRP A 607 -13.80 20.53 9.69
CA TRP A 607 -15.00 20.56 10.54
C TRP A 607 -14.89 21.29 11.88
N PRO A 608 -13.71 21.44 12.52
CA PRO A 608 -13.61 22.23 13.74
C PRO A 608 -14.08 23.68 13.54
N ASP A 609 -14.98 24.14 14.41
CA ASP A 609 -15.46 25.53 14.44
C ASP A 609 -14.56 26.43 15.31
N ASP A 610 -13.50 25.87 15.91
CA ASP A 610 -12.51 26.54 16.76
C ASP A 610 -11.11 26.62 16.12
N ASN A 611 -10.19 27.34 16.78
CA ASN A 611 -8.81 27.47 16.31
C ASN A 611 -8.05 26.14 16.41
N SER A 612 -7.72 25.57 15.26
CA SER A 612 -6.95 24.34 15.11
C SER A 612 -5.51 24.43 15.59
N GLU A 613 -4.97 25.65 15.64
CA GLU A 613 -3.55 25.93 15.81
C GLU A 613 -2.66 25.31 14.72
N ASP A 614 -3.24 25.04 13.54
CA ASP A 614 -2.47 24.63 12.37
C ASP A 614 -1.62 25.79 11.84
N ILE A 615 -0.46 25.46 11.30
CA ILE A 615 0.49 26.37 10.65
C ILE A 615 0.70 25.86 9.23
N PHE A 616 0.43 26.69 8.22
CA PHE A 616 0.70 26.42 6.81
C PHE A 616 1.50 27.57 6.22
N GLU A 617 2.83 27.42 6.13
CA GLU A 617 3.70 28.53 5.74
C GLU A 617 4.84 28.14 4.80
N ARG A 618 5.27 29.09 3.96
CA ARG A 618 6.46 28.92 3.10
C ARG A 618 6.33 27.74 2.16
N ASN A 619 5.12 27.35 1.77
CA ASN A 619 4.92 26.29 0.79
C ASN A 619 4.83 26.89 -0.61
N ILE A 620 5.19 26.09 -1.61
CA ILE A 620 4.95 26.36 -3.03
C ILE A 620 3.79 25.47 -3.47
N THR A 621 2.67 26.06 -3.90
CA THR A 621 1.53 25.31 -4.45
C THR A 621 1.27 25.73 -5.89
N VAL A 622 1.34 24.75 -6.78
CA VAL A 622 1.14 24.89 -8.22
C VAL A 622 -0.04 24.05 -8.67
N VAL A 623 -1.02 24.70 -9.30
CA VAL A 623 -2.11 24.02 -10.02
C VAL A 623 -1.93 24.20 -11.52
N ALA A 624 -1.86 23.08 -12.25
CA ALA A 624 -1.58 23.06 -13.68
C ALA A 624 -2.27 21.88 -14.37
N GLY A 625 -2.66 22.06 -15.62
CA GLY A 625 -3.32 21.02 -16.41
C GLY A 625 -4.69 20.61 -15.87
N SER A 626 -5.15 19.43 -16.28
CA SER A 626 -6.38 18.81 -15.81
C SER A 626 -6.14 17.37 -15.35
N VAL A 627 -7.05 16.88 -14.51
CA VAL A 627 -7.03 15.48 -14.05
C VAL A 627 -7.16 14.56 -15.25
N GLU A 628 -6.42 13.45 -15.25
CA GLU A 628 -6.52 12.44 -16.29
C GLU A 628 -7.98 11.95 -16.46
N GLY A 629 -8.45 11.88 -17.70
CA GLY A 629 -9.85 11.57 -18.02
C GLY A 629 -10.83 12.75 -17.89
N ARG A 630 -10.38 13.94 -17.46
CA ARG A 630 -11.20 15.17 -17.40
C ARG A 630 -10.60 16.28 -18.25
N ASN A 631 -11.45 16.94 -19.06
CA ASN A 631 -11.08 18.10 -19.86
C ASN A 631 -11.56 19.42 -19.22
N SER A 632 -11.45 19.53 -17.90
CA SER A 632 -11.81 20.74 -17.15
C SER A 632 -10.57 21.35 -16.49
N LYS A 633 -10.38 22.65 -16.70
CA LYS A 633 -9.33 23.40 -16.02
C LYS A 633 -9.68 23.56 -14.54
N THR A 634 -8.70 23.41 -13.67
CA THR A 634 -8.86 23.68 -12.23
C THR A 634 -8.57 25.15 -11.93
N ARG A 635 -9.58 25.90 -11.49
CA ARG A 635 -9.45 27.33 -11.12
C ARG A 635 -8.93 27.54 -9.70
N ALA A 636 -9.38 26.70 -8.77
CA ALA A 636 -9.00 26.83 -7.37
C ALA A 636 -7.56 26.33 -7.15
N LEU A 637 -6.79 27.06 -6.33
CA LEU A 637 -5.54 26.58 -5.74
C LEU A 637 -5.80 25.81 -4.45
N LEU A 638 -6.85 26.23 -3.75
CA LEU A 638 -7.33 25.63 -2.51
C LEU A 638 -8.81 25.32 -2.69
N GLY A 639 -9.18 24.07 -2.42
CA GLY A 639 -10.55 23.54 -2.47
C GLY A 639 -11.07 23.33 -1.05
N PRO A 640 -11.46 24.40 -0.34
CA PRO A 640 -11.89 24.28 1.04
C PRO A 640 -13.29 23.67 1.12
N VAL A 641 -13.51 22.82 2.13
CA VAL A 641 -14.83 22.31 2.49
C VAL A 641 -15.13 22.58 3.97
N ARG A 642 -16.23 23.32 4.20
CA ARG A 642 -16.73 23.94 5.46
C ARG A 642 -15.69 24.59 6.38
N MET A 643 -14.62 25.12 5.81
CA MET A 643 -13.75 26.06 6.51
C MET A 643 -14.57 27.18 7.20
N PRO A 644 -14.17 27.66 8.39
CA PRO A 644 -14.87 28.73 9.10
C PRO A 644 -15.05 29.97 8.22
N LYS A 645 -16.18 30.68 8.41
CA LYS A 645 -16.48 31.91 7.64
C LYS A 645 -15.40 32.98 7.80
N ASN A 646 -14.82 33.10 8.99
CA ASN A 646 -13.62 33.88 9.22
C ASN A 646 -12.43 32.94 9.34
N ILE A 647 -11.74 32.73 8.23
CA ILE A 647 -10.62 31.79 8.19
C ILE A 647 -9.41 32.24 9.01
N GLY A 648 -9.34 33.53 9.38
CA GLY A 648 -8.38 34.08 10.33
C GLY A 648 -8.41 33.40 11.71
N ASP A 649 -9.55 32.81 12.07
CA ASP A 649 -9.75 32.22 13.39
C ASP A 649 -9.29 30.76 13.48
N TRP A 650 -8.98 30.11 12.35
CA TRP A 650 -8.69 28.68 12.30
C TRP A 650 -7.24 28.31 12.63
N GLY A 651 -6.26 29.09 12.18
CA GLY A 651 -4.83 28.76 12.26
C GLY A 651 -3.99 29.86 11.62
N THR A 652 -2.75 29.59 11.22
CA THR A 652 -1.87 30.56 10.55
C THR A 652 -1.50 30.08 9.15
N PHE A 653 -1.94 30.80 8.12
CA PHE A 653 -1.71 30.47 6.72
C PHE A 653 -1.01 31.64 6.04
N ASP A 654 0.32 31.67 6.01
CA ASP A 654 1.05 32.86 5.53
C ASP A 654 2.38 32.56 4.83
N HIS A 655 2.94 33.56 4.14
CA HIS A 655 4.21 33.44 3.40
C HIS A 655 4.23 32.29 2.37
N ASN A 656 3.08 31.96 1.76
CA ASN A 656 3.01 30.91 0.74
C ASN A 656 3.12 31.49 -0.67
N LEU A 657 3.76 30.74 -1.56
CA LEU A 657 3.76 31.03 -2.99
C LEU A 657 2.67 30.20 -3.68
N TRP A 658 1.80 30.89 -4.40
CA TRP A 658 0.71 30.28 -5.16
C TRP A 658 0.91 30.49 -6.66
N TRP A 659 0.68 29.46 -7.46
CA TRP A 659 0.72 29.61 -8.91
C TRP A 659 -0.31 28.72 -9.59
N ASN A 660 -1.28 29.33 -10.27
CA ASN A 660 -2.21 28.59 -11.11
C ASN A 660 -1.85 28.85 -12.57
N VAL A 661 -1.34 27.81 -13.24
CA VAL A 661 -0.95 27.85 -14.66
C VAL A 661 -2.19 27.90 -15.57
N ASN A 662 -3.30 27.35 -15.08
CA ASN A 662 -4.56 27.28 -15.83
C ASN A 662 -5.29 28.61 -15.89
N TYR A 663 -5.18 29.39 -14.80
CA TYR A 663 -5.86 30.67 -14.61
C TYR A 663 -4.93 31.67 -13.91
N PRO A 664 -4.64 32.83 -14.52
CA PRO A 664 -3.81 33.86 -13.89
C PRO A 664 -4.57 34.48 -12.70
N GLY A 665 -4.27 34.05 -11.48
CA GLY A 665 -4.87 34.59 -10.26
C GLY A 665 -4.92 33.57 -9.12
N PHE A 666 -5.28 34.06 -7.93
CA PHE A 666 -5.55 33.21 -6.76
C PHE A 666 -7.04 32.92 -6.64
N SER A 667 -7.40 31.69 -6.28
CA SER A 667 -8.74 31.34 -5.84
C SER A 667 -8.67 30.25 -4.79
N ALA A 668 -9.35 30.48 -3.66
CA ALA A 668 -9.56 29.53 -2.58
C ALA A 668 -11.02 29.07 -2.57
N GLY A 669 -11.48 28.54 -3.70
CA GLY A 669 -12.87 28.10 -3.89
C GLY A 669 -13.86 29.23 -3.58
N LYS A 670 -14.79 28.98 -2.66
CA LYS A 670 -15.83 29.94 -2.25
C LYS A 670 -15.39 30.90 -1.15
N VAL A 671 -14.21 30.70 -0.56
CA VAL A 671 -13.74 31.49 0.59
C VAL A 671 -13.15 32.81 0.12
N ALA A 672 -12.35 32.79 -0.94
CA ALA A 672 -11.74 33.97 -1.54
C ALA A 672 -11.56 33.75 -3.05
N ASP A 673 -11.94 34.74 -3.85
CA ASP A 673 -11.83 34.72 -5.32
C ASP A 673 -10.60 35.48 -5.83
N SER A 674 -9.84 36.11 -4.93
CA SER A 674 -8.59 36.80 -5.20
C SER A 674 -7.61 36.69 -4.02
N LEU A 675 -6.33 37.00 -4.26
CA LEU A 675 -5.32 37.04 -3.20
C LEU A 675 -5.59 38.20 -2.24
N GLU A 676 -6.04 39.36 -2.75
CA GLU A 676 -6.37 40.52 -1.94
C GLU A 676 -7.50 40.21 -0.95
N SER A 677 -8.56 39.51 -1.39
CA SER A 677 -9.63 39.06 -0.50
C SER A 677 -9.14 38.02 0.50
N TRP A 678 -8.23 37.13 0.11
CA TRP A 678 -7.61 36.17 1.04
C TRP A 678 -6.83 36.90 2.14
N GLN A 679 -6.02 37.89 1.75
CA GLN A 679 -5.18 38.74 2.60
C GLN A 679 -5.94 39.52 3.68
N GLN A 680 -7.25 39.70 3.53
CA GLN A 680 -8.10 40.30 4.56
C GLN A 680 -8.22 39.42 5.81
N PHE A 681 -8.08 38.10 5.67
CA PHE A 681 -8.26 37.13 6.76
C PHE A 681 -6.98 36.35 7.07
N GLN A 682 -6.21 35.95 6.04
CA GLN A 682 -5.02 35.09 6.12
C GLN A 682 -4.02 35.46 5.00
N GLY A 683 -2.78 34.99 5.05
CA GLY A 683 -1.89 35.08 3.90
C GLY A 683 -1.36 36.48 3.59
N LYS A 684 -1.24 37.35 4.59
CA LYS A 684 -0.82 38.76 4.48
C LYS A 684 0.46 38.96 3.65
N HIS A 685 1.38 38.02 3.69
CA HIS A 685 2.66 38.04 2.98
C HIS A 685 2.71 37.03 1.83
N SER A 686 1.65 36.25 1.60
CA SER A 686 1.57 35.31 0.48
C SER A 686 1.49 36.05 -0.85
N ILE A 687 1.99 35.43 -1.92
CA ILE A 687 2.04 36.04 -3.26
C ILE A 687 1.63 35.03 -4.34
N VAL A 688 1.16 35.55 -5.47
CA VAL A 688 0.89 34.76 -6.68
C VAL A 688 1.96 35.05 -7.72
N ALA A 689 2.79 34.07 -8.06
CA ALA A 689 3.82 34.20 -9.08
C ALA A 689 4.37 32.83 -9.50
N ASP A 690 5.00 32.79 -10.68
CA ASP A 690 5.77 31.62 -11.14
C ASP A 690 6.89 31.28 -10.12
N PRO A 691 6.98 30.02 -9.65
CA PRO A 691 8.06 29.57 -8.77
C PRO A 691 9.46 29.63 -9.37
N LEU A 692 9.59 29.70 -10.70
CA LEU A 692 10.87 29.63 -11.42
C LEU A 692 11.63 28.33 -11.11
N PHE A 693 10.96 27.19 -11.31
CA PHE A 693 11.59 25.88 -11.17
C PHE A 693 12.83 25.73 -12.05
N VAL A 694 13.81 24.97 -11.57
CA VAL A 694 15.09 24.74 -12.26
C VAL A 694 14.90 23.84 -13.47
N ASP A 695 14.36 22.63 -13.28
CA ASP A 695 14.18 21.63 -14.34
C ASP A 695 13.09 20.59 -13.99
N PRO A 696 11.80 20.96 -14.11
CA PRO A 696 10.70 20.07 -13.76
C PRO A 696 10.59 18.84 -14.69
N ALA A 697 11.10 18.89 -15.92
CA ALA A 697 11.11 17.75 -16.85
C ALA A 697 11.94 16.57 -16.30
N ASN A 698 13.06 16.89 -15.63
CA ASN A 698 13.90 15.91 -14.94
C ASN A 698 13.60 15.81 -13.44
N ARG A 699 12.40 16.23 -13.01
CA ARG A 699 11.92 16.22 -11.62
C ARG A 699 12.76 17.05 -10.63
N ASN A 700 13.52 18.03 -11.11
CA ASN A 700 14.18 19.01 -10.25
C ASN A 700 13.27 20.23 -10.03
N TYR A 701 12.53 20.20 -8.93
CA TYR A 701 11.62 21.27 -8.52
C TYR A 701 12.26 22.28 -7.57
N GLN A 702 13.58 22.30 -7.44
CA GLN A 702 14.23 23.45 -6.81
C GLN A 702 13.89 24.72 -7.58
N VAL A 703 13.89 25.85 -6.88
CA VAL A 703 13.64 27.16 -7.48
C VAL A 703 14.94 27.91 -7.72
N LYS A 704 14.98 28.70 -8.80
CA LYS A 704 16.13 29.55 -9.16
C LYS A 704 16.36 30.66 -8.12
N PRO A 705 17.58 31.24 -8.03
CA PRO A 705 17.90 32.31 -7.07
C PRO A 705 16.97 33.53 -7.12
N GLU A 706 16.37 33.81 -8.28
CA GLU A 706 15.46 34.93 -8.49
C GLU A 706 14.03 34.64 -8.02
N SER A 707 13.74 33.40 -7.62
CA SER A 707 12.40 32.94 -7.28
C SER A 707 11.78 33.77 -6.15
N PRO A 708 10.51 34.18 -6.31
CA PRO A 708 9.78 34.86 -5.25
C PRO A 708 9.61 33.99 -3.99
N ALA A 709 9.62 32.66 -4.10
CA ALA A 709 9.51 31.75 -2.95
C ALA A 709 10.65 31.96 -1.94
N LEU A 710 11.88 32.17 -2.41
CA LEU A 710 13.05 32.35 -1.54
C LEU A 710 12.92 33.61 -0.68
N LYS A 711 12.28 34.68 -1.20
CA LYS A 711 12.00 35.92 -0.46
C LYS A 711 10.95 35.73 0.62
N LEU A 712 10.03 34.78 0.44
CA LEU A 712 9.07 34.36 1.46
C LEU A 712 9.71 33.45 2.53
N GLY A 713 10.97 33.08 2.37
CA GLY A 713 11.71 32.23 3.28
C GLY A 713 11.56 30.73 3.00
N PHE A 714 11.00 30.34 1.84
CA PHE A 714 11.17 28.98 1.33
C PHE A 714 12.66 28.67 1.15
N LYS A 715 13.05 27.43 1.41
CA LYS A 715 14.41 26.92 1.24
C LYS A 715 14.37 25.72 0.31
N ASN A 716 15.22 25.75 -0.73
CA ASN A 716 15.46 24.57 -1.55
C ASN A 716 15.95 23.41 -0.67
N PHE A 717 15.49 22.21 -1.00
CA PHE A 717 15.94 20.94 -0.43
C PHE A 717 16.42 20.00 -1.55
N PRO A 718 17.20 18.94 -1.24
CA PRO A 718 17.70 18.00 -2.24
C PRO A 718 16.56 17.30 -3.01
N MET A 719 16.74 17.09 -4.32
CA MET A 719 15.74 16.45 -5.20
C MET A 719 16.14 15.03 -5.64
N ASP A 720 17.31 14.57 -5.19
CA ASP A 720 18.02 13.37 -5.63
C ASP A 720 18.27 12.36 -4.50
N GLN A 721 17.77 12.65 -3.30
CA GLN A 721 17.96 11.82 -2.08
C GLN A 721 16.75 10.97 -1.71
N PHE A 722 15.65 11.03 -2.48
CA PHE A 722 14.44 10.25 -2.19
C PHE A 722 14.60 8.76 -2.47
N GLY A 723 13.93 7.93 -1.69
CA GLY A 723 13.80 6.49 -1.85
C GLY A 723 14.97 5.68 -1.30
N HIS A 724 15.00 4.39 -1.62
CA HIS A 724 16.10 3.51 -1.26
C HIS A 724 17.44 4.05 -1.76
N GLN A 725 18.51 3.73 -1.04
CA GLN A 725 19.91 4.06 -1.33
C GLN A 725 20.68 2.88 -1.94
N MET A 726 20.01 1.75 -2.22
CA MET A 726 20.57 0.67 -3.04
C MET A 726 20.79 1.12 -4.50
N THR A 727 21.44 0.27 -5.30
CA THR A 727 21.68 0.52 -6.73
C THR A 727 20.41 1.00 -7.41
N ARG A 728 20.47 2.11 -8.15
CA ARG A 728 19.28 2.75 -8.71
C ARG A 728 19.51 3.42 -10.05
N ILE A 729 18.60 3.20 -10.98
CA ILE A 729 18.51 3.91 -12.26
C ILE A 729 17.68 5.18 -12.04
N MET A 730 18.30 6.36 -12.21
CA MET A 730 17.77 7.65 -11.75
C MET A 730 16.87 8.38 -12.76
N ASN A 731 16.46 7.72 -13.85
CA ASN A 731 15.70 8.34 -14.93
C ASN A 731 14.21 8.48 -14.59
N SER A 732 13.65 9.67 -14.85
CA SER A 732 12.26 10.01 -14.56
C SER A 732 11.25 9.56 -15.62
N MET A 733 11.73 9.31 -16.84
CA MET A 733 10.96 9.02 -18.05
C MET A 733 11.51 7.76 -18.70
N HIS A 734 10.64 6.80 -18.97
CA HIS A 734 10.99 5.54 -19.62
C HIS A 734 10.82 5.63 -21.14
N GLN A 735 10.06 6.61 -21.63
CA GLN A 735 9.89 6.89 -23.06
C GLN A 735 10.77 8.07 -23.50
N PHE A 736 11.25 8.04 -24.75
CA PHE A 736 12.09 9.08 -25.35
C PHE A 736 11.93 9.15 -26.89
N GLU A 737 12.21 10.30 -27.52
CA GLU A 737 12.06 10.47 -28.98
C GLU A 737 13.33 10.12 -29.75
N GLU A 738 14.42 10.84 -29.47
CA GLU A 738 15.71 10.64 -30.16
C GLU A 738 16.67 9.81 -29.32
N SER A 739 16.92 10.25 -28.08
CA SER A 739 17.81 9.57 -27.15
C SER A 739 17.51 9.94 -25.69
N VAL A 740 17.98 9.10 -24.76
CA VAL A 740 17.97 9.36 -23.31
C VAL A 740 19.33 9.06 -22.71
N HIS A 741 19.78 9.89 -21.75
CA HIS A 741 20.98 9.63 -20.96
C HIS A 741 20.59 8.96 -19.65
N VAL A 742 21.00 7.72 -19.47
CA VAL A 742 20.70 6.91 -18.29
C VAL A 742 21.76 7.12 -17.23
N VAL A 743 21.32 7.58 -16.05
CA VAL A 743 22.18 7.81 -14.89
C VAL A 743 21.93 6.70 -13.88
N ILE A 744 22.99 6.04 -13.44
CA ILE A 744 22.91 4.97 -12.44
C ILE A 744 23.65 5.41 -11.18
N ARG A 745 23.00 5.28 -10.03
CA ARG A 745 23.59 5.48 -8.71
C ARG A 745 23.98 4.13 -8.12
N ALA A 746 25.20 4.06 -7.58
CA ALA A 746 25.66 2.89 -6.85
C ALA A 746 24.89 2.72 -5.54
N ASP A 747 24.92 1.51 -5.00
CA ASP A 747 24.51 1.25 -3.63
C ASP A 747 25.38 2.06 -2.66
N ALA A 748 24.75 2.74 -1.70
CA ALA A 748 25.45 3.59 -0.72
C ALA A 748 26.44 2.82 0.17
N ARG A 749 26.31 1.49 0.27
CA ARG A 749 27.27 0.63 0.98
C ARG A 749 28.60 0.47 0.24
N GLY A 750 28.65 0.84 -1.04
CA GLY A 750 29.86 0.89 -1.85
C GLY A 750 30.06 -0.33 -2.76
N GLY A 751 30.85 -0.12 -3.81
CA GLY A 751 31.17 -1.10 -4.85
C GLY A 751 31.21 -0.47 -6.24
N ALA A 752 31.37 -1.31 -7.26
CA ALA A 752 31.38 -0.91 -8.66
C ALA A 752 30.04 -1.25 -9.32
N VAL A 753 29.44 -0.32 -10.06
CA VAL A 753 28.17 -0.55 -10.76
C VAL A 753 28.43 -1.22 -12.11
N HIS A 754 27.79 -2.36 -12.33
CA HIS A 754 27.79 -3.05 -13.61
C HIS A 754 26.37 -3.11 -14.19
N TYR A 755 26.24 -3.09 -15.51
CA TYR A 755 24.94 -3.00 -16.18
C TYR A 755 24.86 -3.79 -17.48
N THR A 756 23.64 -4.02 -17.94
CA THR A 756 23.29 -4.61 -19.25
C THR A 756 22.22 -3.74 -19.91
N LEU A 757 22.06 -3.85 -21.24
CA LEU A 757 21.06 -3.10 -22.02
C LEU A 757 20.02 -4.00 -22.71
N ASP A 758 20.23 -5.33 -22.65
CA ASP A 758 19.41 -6.34 -23.30
C ASP A 758 18.42 -7.02 -22.32
N GLY A 759 18.38 -6.57 -21.07
CA GLY A 759 17.56 -7.17 -20.02
C GLY A 759 18.14 -8.40 -19.33
N SER A 760 19.33 -8.86 -19.70
CA SER A 760 20.05 -9.92 -18.95
C SER A 760 20.54 -9.42 -17.59
N ALA A 761 20.71 -10.30 -16.60
CA ALA A 761 21.17 -9.88 -15.27
C ALA A 761 22.64 -9.43 -15.33
N PRO A 762 23.04 -8.31 -14.71
CA PRO A 762 24.43 -7.90 -14.67
C PRO A 762 25.25 -8.83 -13.77
N SER A 763 26.53 -9.00 -14.09
CA SER A 763 27.54 -9.60 -13.22
C SER A 763 28.74 -8.67 -13.08
N ALA A 764 29.70 -9.01 -12.21
CA ALA A 764 30.98 -8.31 -12.10
C ALA A 764 31.83 -8.34 -13.41
N GLN A 765 31.43 -9.14 -14.41
CA GLN A 765 32.05 -9.19 -15.73
C GLN A 765 31.29 -8.38 -16.80
N SER A 766 30.06 -7.94 -16.50
CA SER A 766 29.30 -7.03 -17.36
C SER A 766 30.03 -5.67 -17.48
N PRO A 767 29.66 -4.81 -18.46
CA PRO A 767 30.23 -3.48 -18.58
C PRO A 767 30.17 -2.66 -17.28
N LEU A 768 31.31 -2.06 -16.91
CA LEU A 768 31.42 -1.15 -15.79
C LEU A 768 30.80 0.22 -16.14
N TYR A 769 29.90 0.71 -15.30
CA TYR A 769 29.34 2.06 -15.41
C TYR A 769 30.37 3.09 -14.95
N LYS A 770 30.69 4.06 -15.82
CA LYS A 770 31.67 5.14 -15.56
C LYS A 770 31.08 6.53 -15.76
N GLU A 771 30.12 6.66 -16.66
CA GLU A 771 29.47 7.90 -17.06
C GLU A 771 28.06 7.59 -17.60
N PRO A 772 27.16 8.58 -17.69
CA PRO A 772 25.80 8.37 -18.17
C PRO A 772 25.74 7.65 -19.53
N ILE A 773 24.86 6.67 -19.65
CA ILE A 773 24.73 5.82 -20.85
C ILE A 773 23.74 6.47 -21.81
N ARG A 774 24.16 6.72 -23.05
CA ARG A 774 23.25 7.21 -24.11
C ARG A 774 22.52 6.03 -24.77
N ILE A 775 21.19 6.06 -24.73
CA ILE A 775 20.31 5.08 -25.37
C ILE A 775 19.57 5.78 -26.52
N GLU A 776 19.58 5.18 -27.70
CA GLU A 776 18.94 5.74 -28.92
C GLU A 776 17.86 4.81 -29.51
N GLU A 777 17.71 3.61 -28.96
CA GLU A 777 16.76 2.58 -29.37
C GLU A 777 16.19 1.88 -28.14
N ASN A 778 15.12 1.09 -28.30
CA ASN A 778 14.52 0.34 -27.20
C ASN A 778 15.58 -0.49 -26.46
N ALA A 779 15.60 -0.40 -25.14
CA ALA A 779 16.58 -1.09 -24.30
C ALA A 779 15.98 -1.45 -22.95
N THR A 780 16.43 -2.54 -22.35
CA THR A 780 16.13 -2.84 -20.94
C THR A 780 17.41 -2.74 -20.15
N VAL A 781 17.53 -1.68 -19.37
CA VAL A 781 18.69 -1.47 -18.50
C VAL A 781 18.48 -2.27 -17.22
N ARG A 782 19.42 -3.13 -16.89
CA ARG A 782 19.55 -3.72 -15.55
C ARG A 782 20.89 -3.33 -14.98
N ALA A 783 20.93 -3.00 -13.69
CA ALA A 783 22.14 -2.56 -13.02
C ALA A 783 22.23 -3.08 -11.59
N ASN A 784 23.43 -3.45 -11.17
CA ASN A 784 23.71 -3.79 -9.78
C ASN A 784 25.12 -3.32 -9.37
N THR A 785 25.31 -3.09 -8.07
CA THR A 785 26.60 -2.77 -7.47
C THR A 785 27.28 -4.07 -7.05
N PHE A 786 28.58 -4.20 -7.29
CA PHE A 786 29.37 -5.38 -6.92
C PHE A 786 30.56 -4.96 -6.04
N ASN A 787 30.82 -5.71 -4.98
CA ASN A 787 31.98 -5.50 -4.13
C ASN A 787 33.28 -5.95 -4.84
N PRO A 788 34.48 -5.68 -4.27
CA PRO A 788 35.75 -6.09 -4.89
C PRO A 788 35.92 -7.60 -5.13
N GLN A 789 35.16 -8.43 -4.41
CA GLN A 789 35.13 -9.89 -4.56
C GLN A 789 34.16 -10.34 -5.68
N GLY A 790 33.41 -9.41 -6.27
CA GLY A 790 32.46 -9.68 -7.35
C GLY A 790 31.07 -10.13 -6.88
N HIS A 791 30.76 -9.99 -5.58
CA HIS A 791 29.42 -10.28 -5.04
C HIS A 791 28.52 -9.06 -5.18
N ALA A 792 27.25 -9.29 -5.48
CA ALA A 792 26.24 -8.24 -5.52
C ALA A 792 26.08 -7.57 -4.14
N VAL A 793 25.90 -6.25 -4.15
CA VAL A 793 25.59 -5.43 -2.98
C VAL A 793 24.18 -4.89 -3.15
N GLY A 794 23.26 -5.40 -2.31
CA GLY A 794 21.84 -5.10 -2.42
C GLY A 794 21.19 -5.73 -3.64
N PHE A 795 20.05 -5.15 -4.03
CA PHE A 795 19.23 -5.64 -5.13
C PHE A 795 19.52 -4.88 -6.42
N GLU A 796 19.38 -5.60 -7.53
CA GLU A 796 19.44 -4.99 -8.84
C GLU A 796 18.23 -4.07 -9.09
N ASP A 797 18.46 -3.06 -9.91
CA ASP A 797 17.39 -2.22 -10.46
C ASP A 797 17.20 -2.51 -11.95
N ARG A 798 15.97 -2.31 -12.44
CA ARG A 798 15.57 -2.62 -13.81
C ARG A 798 14.60 -1.56 -14.34
N VAL A 799 14.94 -0.98 -15.48
CA VAL A 799 14.07 -0.05 -16.20
C VAL A 799 14.07 -0.39 -17.70
N ALA A 800 12.88 -0.50 -18.27
CA ALA A 800 12.70 -0.60 -19.73
C ALA A 800 12.58 0.81 -20.33
N PHE A 801 13.35 1.09 -21.37
CA PHE A 801 13.31 2.32 -22.13
C PHE A 801 12.75 2.07 -23.52
N GLU A 802 11.80 2.92 -23.93
CA GLU A 802 11.07 2.80 -25.18
C GLU A 802 11.22 4.09 -26.01
N LYS A 803 11.67 3.94 -27.24
CA LYS A 803 11.68 5.00 -28.24
C LYS A 803 10.28 5.17 -28.81
N VAL A 804 9.77 6.39 -28.76
CA VAL A 804 8.45 6.78 -29.27
C VAL A 804 8.60 7.86 -30.33
N GLU A 805 7.64 7.96 -31.26
CA GLU A 805 7.66 9.03 -32.27
C GLU A 805 7.39 10.42 -31.66
N GLU A 806 6.60 10.47 -30.59
CA GLU A 806 6.26 11.72 -29.89
C GLU A 806 6.09 11.44 -28.39
N LEU A 807 6.76 12.25 -27.56
CA LEU A 807 6.69 12.18 -26.11
C LEU A 807 5.45 12.92 -25.61
N THR A 808 4.57 12.20 -24.91
CA THR A 808 3.42 12.83 -24.25
C THR A 808 3.64 12.92 -22.75
N HIS A 809 3.49 14.12 -22.19
CA HIS A 809 3.46 14.32 -20.75
C HIS A 809 2.01 14.33 -20.22
N GLN A 810 1.84 13.97 -18.95
CA GLN A 810 0.60 14.25 -18.25
C GLN A 810 0.28 15.75 -18.32
N SER A 811 -1.01 16.11 -18.42
CA SER A 811 -1.43 17.49 -18.71
C SER A 811 -0.85 18.51 -17.73
N TRP A 812 -0.74 18.16 -16.45
CA TRP A 812 -0.18 19.06 -15.45
C TRP A 812 1.29 19.38 -15.71
N LEU A 813 2.11 18.37 -16.04
CA LEU A 813 3.54 18.56 -16.34
C LEU A 813 3.72 19.34 -17.65
N ALA A 814 2.96 18.97 -18.69
CA ALA A 814 2.96 19.68 -19.96
C ALA A 814 2.64 21.17 -19.76
N SER A 815 1.64 21.47 -18.91
CA SER A 815 1.24 22.84 -18.63
C SER A 815 2.31 23.62 -17.86
N VAL A 816 2.94 23.00 -16.83
CA VAL A 816 4.06 23.62 -16.10
C VAL A 816 5.21 23.97 -17.05
N LEU A 817 5.57 23.05 -17.96
CA LEU A 817 6.65 23.26 -18.93
C LEU A 817 6.34 24.38 -19.93
N ALA A 818 5.09 24.48 -20.38
CA ALA A 818 4.64 25.53 -21.30
C ALA A 818 4.44 26.90 -20.60
N GLY A 819 4.23 26.91 -19.29
CA GLY A 819 3.81 28.11 -18.55
C GLY A 819 2.35 28.51 -18.78
N GLU A 820 1.58 27.68 -19.48
CA GLU A 820 0.16 27.86 -19.77
C GLU A 820 -0.57 26.52 -19.86
N TYR A 821 -1.91 26.52 -19.79
CA TYR A 821 -2.69 25.28 -19.88
C TYR A 821 -2.50 24.56 -21.21
N VAL A 822 -2.00 23.32 -21.14
CA VAL A 822 -1.91 22.40 -22.27
C VAL A 822 -3.03 21.38 -22.20
N VAL A 823 -3.87 21.38 -23.25
CA VAL A 823 -4.98 20.44 -23.41
C VAL A 823 -4.44 19.01 -23.51
N PRO A 824 -4.94 18.05 -22.72
CA PRO A 824 -4.56 16.65 -22.86
C PRO A 824 -4.88 16.14 -24.27
N LYS A 825 -3.91 15.50 -24.94
CA LYS A 825 -4.21 14.75 -26.17
C LYS A 825 -5.13 13.57 -25.80
N LYS A 826 -6.23 13.38 -26.54
CA LYS A 826 -7.21 12.31 -26.25
C LYS A 826 -6.53 10.95 -26.31
N SER A 827 -6.41 10.26 -25.17
CA SER A 827 -6.27 8.81 -25.16
C SER A 827 -7.59 8.19 -25.63
N SER A 828 -7.52 7.14 -26.43
CA SER A 828 -8.72 6.47 -26.95
C SER A 828 -9.54 5.86 -25.81
N LYS A 829 -10.80 6.31 -25.72
CA LYS A 829 -11.91 5.88 -24.86
C LYS A 829 -11.90 6.35 -23.39
N THR A 830 -12.50 7.52 -23.17
CA THR A 830 -13.54 7.70 -22.13
C THR A 830 -14.47 8.84 -22.56
N GLU A 831 -15.79 8.66 -22.40
CA GLU A 831 -16.80 9.67 -22.78
C GLU A 831 -16.62 10.99 -22.01
N VAL A 832 -16.83 12.08 -22.73
CA VAL A 832 -16.70 13.47 -22.27
C VAL A 832 -17.82 13.80 -21.28
N LEU A 833 -17.49 14.05 -20.01
CA LEU A 833 -18.39 14.75 -19.10
C LEU A 833 -18.37 16.26 -19.43
N SER A 834 -19.54 16.81 -19.74
CA SER A 834 -19.77 18.24 -19.96
C SER A 834 -19.47 19.07 -18.70
N GLU A 835 -19.23 20.37 -18.85
CA GLU A 835 -18.99 21.32 -17.74
C GLU A 835 -19.99 21.12 -16.57
N PRO A 836 -19.53 21.20 -15.31
CA PRO A 836 -20.41 21.06 -14.14
C PRO A 836 -21.50 22.13 -14.14
N ARG A 837 -22.76 21.69 -14.10
CA ARG A 837 -23.93 22.57 -14.06
C ARG A 837 -24.23 22.92 -12.59
N SER A 838 -24.65 24.16 -12.32
CA SER A 838 -25.18 24.58 -11.02
C SER A 838 -26.67 24.96 -11.13
N LEU A 839 -27.40 24.87 -10.01
CA LEU A 839 -28.82 25.21 -9.88
C LEU A 839 -29.04 26.08 -8.65
N HIS A 840 -29.93 27.06 -8.75
CA HIS A 840 -30.44 27.80 -7.60
C HIS A 840 -31.87 27.36 -7.28
N TRP A 841 -32.11 26.92 -6.05
CA TRP A 841 -33.43 26.51 -5.58
C TRP A 841 -33.59 26.77 -4.08
N ALA A 842 -34.73 27.32 -3.65
CA ALA A 842 -35.04 27.64 -2.25
C ALA A 842 -33.92 28.43 -1.53
N SER A 843 -33.31 29.38 -2.24
CA SER A 843 -32.16 30.18 -1.79
C SER A 843 -30.90 29.37 -1.45
N MET A 844 -30.80 28.17 -2.01
CA MET A 844 -29.62 27.32 -2.01
C MET A 844 -28.95 27.36 -3.39
N GLN A 845 -27.62 27.36 -3.41
CA GLN A 845 -26.83 27.03 -4.59
C GLN A 845 -26.49 25.54 -4.55
N LEU A 846 -26.71 24.86 -5.66
CA LEU A 846 -26.74 23.40 -5.72
C LEU A 846 -25.89 22.88 -6.89
N VAL A 847 -25.15 21.81 -6.66
CA VAL A 847 -24.35 21.11 -7.68
C VAL A 847 -24.53 19.60 -7.55
N SER A 848 -24.34 18.84 -8.64
CA SER A 848 -24.31 17.38 -8.51
C SER A 848 -23.00 17.00 -7.84
N ILE A 849 -23.08 16.26 -6.74
CA ILE A 849 -21.88 15.91 -5.96
C ILE A 849 -20.89 15.05 -6.76
N ALA A 850 -21.38 14.27 -7.73
CA ALA A 850 -20.57 13.46 -8.64
C ALA A 850 -19.61 14.29 -9.50
N ASP A 851 -19.91 15.57 -9.73
CA ASP A 851 -19.07 16.47 -10.51
C ASP A 851 -17.90 17.04 -9.68
N TYR A 852 -17.95 16.90 -8.34
CA TYR A 852 -17.02 17.50 -7.38
C TYR A 852 -16.51 16.45 -6.37
N PRO A 853 -15.41 15.75 -6.72
CA PRO A 853 -14.85 14.68 -5.90
C PRO A 853 -14.59 15.09 -4.44
N ASP A 854 -14.00 16.26 -4.22
CA ASP A 854 -13.75 16.80 -2.86
C ASP A 854 -15.01 16.88 -1.98
N TYR A 855 -16.19 17.11 -2.58
CA TYR A 855 -17.47 17.20 -1.85
C TYR A 855 -17.99 15.82 -1.44
N ILE A 856 -17.72 14.77 -2.23
CA ILE A 856 -18.07 13.40 -1.88
C ILE A 856 -17.36 13.00 -0.58
N ASP A 857 -16.06 13.27 -0.49
CA ASP A 857 -15.27 12.94 0.70
C ASP A 857 -15.72 13.76 1.91
N ALA A 858 -15.95 15.06 1.72
CA ALA A 858 -16.43 15.93 2.78
C ALA A 858 -17.78 15.48 3.33
N THR A 859 -18.68 14.95 2.52
CA THR A 859 -20.00 14.52 3.01
C THR A 859 -19.95 13.23 3.83
N GLY A 860 -18.82 12.51 3.79
CA GLY A 860 -18.67 11.17 4.36
C GLY A 860 -18.87 10.10 3.28
N GLY A 861 -18.26 10.28 2.11
CA GLY A 861 -18.26 9.30 1.03
C GLY A 861 -19.63 9.11 0.37
N GLN A 862 -20.44 10.16 0.23
CA GLN A 862 -21.71 10.11 -0.51
C GLN A 862 -21.48 10.54 -1.96
N PRO A 863 -21.43 9.60 -2.92
CA PRO A 863 -20.91 9.91 -4.25
C PRO A 863 -22.01 10.30 -5.24
N THR A 864 -23.27 10.36 -4.79
CA THR A 864 -24.43 10.75 -5.59
C THR A 864 -25.37 11.62 -4.77
N GLY A 865 -26.02 12.58 -5.42
CA GLY A 865 -26.89 13.55 -4.78
C GLY A 865 -26.59 14.96 -5.24
N VAL A 866 -27.35 15.91 -4.69
CA VAL A 866 -27.18 17.32 -4.97
C VAL A 866 -26.62 18.01 -3.73
N PHE A 867 -25.37 18.43 -3.81
CA PHE A 867 -24.64 19.09 -2.74
C PHE A 867 -25.10 20.55 -2.59
N ILE A 868 -25.37 20.95 -1.35
CA ILE A 868 -25.75 22.30 -0.97
C ILE A 868 -24.49 23.11 -0.76
N GLU A 869 -24.17 23.81 -1.82
CA GLU A 869 -22.92 24.48 -2.06
C GLU A 869 -22.86 25.84 -1.34
N SER A 870 -24.00 26.49 -1.16
CA SER A 870 -24.20 27.67 -0.31
C SER A 870 -25.69 27.89 -0.02
N LEU A 871 -26.00 28.65 1.02
CA LEU A 871 -27.36 28.85 1.50
C LEU A 871 -27.52 30.26 2.08
N ALA A 872 -28.52 31.01 1.60
CA ALA A 872 -28.71 32.39 2.04
C ALA A 872 -29.10 32.49 3.53
N GLN A 873 -28.61 33.53 4.22
CA GLN A 873 -29.06 33.83 5.59
C GLN A 873 -30.59 34.06 5.61
N GLU A 874 -31.26 33.59 6.65
CA GLU A 874 -32.71 33.73 6.87
C GLU A 874 -33.67 33.00 5.90
N CYS A 875 -33.20 32.02 5.11
CA CYS A 875 -34.09 31.25 4.22
C CYS A 875 -34.87 30.12 4.92
N SER A 876 -35.94 29.62 4.28
CA SER A 876 -36.79 28.54 4.82
C SER A 876 -36.02 27.24 5.04
N ALA A 877 -35.04 26.94 4.19
CA ALA A 877 -34.17 25.78 4.35
C ALA A 877 -33.29 25.86 5.60
N LEU A 878 -32.71 27.03 5.89
CA LEU A 878 -31.94 27.23 7.12
C LEU A 878 -32.81 27.02 8.36
N LYS A 879 -34.02 27.61 8.36
CA LYS A 879 -34.98 27.52 9.46
C LYS A 879 -35.47 26.09 9.71
N ALA A 880 -35.58 25.29 8.64
CA ALA A 880 -35.91 23.88 8.72
C ALA A 880 -34.76 23.02 9.26
N GLY A 881 -33.52 23.52 9.30
CA GLY A 881 -32.34 22.80 9.80
C GLY A 881 -31.40 22.26 8.71
N VAL A 882 -31.66 22.59 7.45
CA VAL A 882 -30.74 22.34 6.32
C VAL A 882 -29.53 23.26 6.44
N LYS A 883 -28.35 22.74 6.11
CA LYS A 883 -27.07 23.45 6.25
C LYS A 883 -26.27 23.41 4.94
N GLU A 884 -25.38 24.38 4.78
CA GLU A 884 -24.31 24.30 3.79
C GLU A 884 -23.46 23.04 4.05
N GLY A 885 -23.09 22.34 2.98
CA GLY A 885 -22.39 21.05 3.08
C GLY A 885 -23.30 19.82 3.15
N ASP A 886 -24.62 19.99 3.23
CA ASP A 886 -25.57 18.89 3.12
C ASP A 886 -25.67 18.36 1.68
N THR A 887 -25.92 17.06 1.52
CA THR A 887 -26.22 16.48 0.19
C THR A 887 -27.66 16.03 0.13
N ILE A 888 -28.49 16.67 -0.69
CA ILE A 888 -29.85 16.24 -0.96
C ILE A 888 -29.80 14.93 -1.76
N ILE A 889 -30.28 13.85 -1.16
CA ILE A 889 -30.33 12.53 -1.78
C ILE A 889 -31.76 12.07 -2.11
N ARG A 890 -32.77 12.80 -1.60
CA ARG A 890 -34.18 12.53 -1.87
C ARG A 890 -35.00 13.81 -1.76
N LEU A 891 -35.99 13.96 -2.64
CA LEU A 891 -37.05 14.95 -2.53
C LEU A 891 -38.38 14.19 -2.42
N ASN A 892 -39.10 14.39 -1.32
CA ASN A 892 -40.23 13.58 -0.88
C ASN A 892 -39.87 12.08 -0.83
N ARG A 893 -40.36 11.27 -1.78
CA ARG A 893 -40.02 9.85 -1.92
C ARG A 893 -39.15 9.55 -3.14
N THR A 894 -38.75 10.57 -3.90
CA THR A 894 -38.01 10.43 -5.16
C THR A 894 -36.52 10.56 -4.90
N GLU A 895 -35.75 9.55 -5.28
CA GLU A 895 -34.28 9.58 -5.19
C GLU A 895 -33.71 10.70 -6.08
N VAL A 896 -32.72 11.42 -5.55
CA VAL A 896 -32.01 12.50 -6.24
C VAL A 896 -30.55 12.08 -6.31
N ARG A 897 -30.06 11.76 -7.51
CA ARG A 897 -28.66 11.37 -7.75
C ARG A 897 -27.86 12.48 -8.42
N THR A 898 -28.52 13.32 -9.21
CA THR A 898 -27.95 14.44 -9.97
C THR A 898 -28.86 15.67 -9.90
N LEU A 899 -28.36 16.83 -10.33
CA LEU A 899 -29.19 18.03 -10.51
C LEU A 899 -30.38 17.80 -11.44
N LYS A 900 -30.22 17.01 -12.51
CA LYS A 900 -31.33 16.68 -13.42
C LYS A 900 -32.44 15.91 -12.70
N ASP A 901 -32.08 15.05 -11.75
CA ASP A 901 -33.07 14.29 -10.98
C ASP A 901 -33.82 15.21 -10.01
N LEU A 902 -33.10 16.14 -9.37
CA LEU A 902 -33.72 17.15 -8.51
C LEU A 902 -34.67 18.04 -9.31
N GLU A 903 -34.24 18.58 -10.45
CA GLU A 903 -35.10 19.39 -11.33
C GLU A 903 -36.35 18.62 -11.76
N ARG A 904 -36.21 17.33 -12.09
CA ARG A 904 -37.34 16.46 -12.45
C ARG A 904 -38.28 16.25 -11.25
N ALA A 905 -37.74 16.03 -10.06
CA ALA A 905 -38.51 15.83 -8.84
C ALA A 905 -39.22 17.10 -8.37
N LEU A 906 -38.67 18.28 -8.67
CA LEU A 906 -39.27 19.58 -8.36
C LEU A 906 -40.48 19.92 -9.24
N LYS A 907 -40.52 19.46 -10.51
CA LYS A 907 -41.61 19.77 -11.44
C LYS A 907 -43.03 19.50 -10.88
N PRO A 908 -43.32 18.35 -10.24
CA PRO A 908 -44.63 18.08 -9.66
C PRO A 908 -44.81 18.61 -8.22
N ALA A 909 -43.79 19.17 -7.58
CA ALA A 909 -43.84 19.56 -6.18
C ALA A 909 -44.62 20.88 -5.96
N LYS A 910 -45.57 20.87 -5.00
CA LYS A 910 -46.36 22.04 -4.61
C LYS A 910 -46.50 22.07 -3.09
N GLY A 911 -46.35 23.25 -2.48
CA GLY A 911 -46.43 23.42 -1.03
C GLY A 911 -45.21 22.84 -0.30
N ASP A 912 -45.42 22.28 0.89
CA ASP A 912 -44.36 21.72 1.71
C ASP A 912 -43.72 20.49 1.02
N VAL A 913 -42.39 20.50 0.91
CA VAL A 913 -41.59 19.37 0.39
C VAL A 913 -40.66 18.85 1.47
N THR A 914 -40.55 17.53 1.60
CA THR A 914 -39.56 16.92 2.47
C THR A 914 -38.26 16.71 1.69
N VAL A 915 -37.17 17.32 2.10
CA VAL A 915 -35.82 16.99 1.61
C VAL A 915 -35.16 16.02 2.57
N THR A 916 -34.61 14.92 2.05
CA THR A 916 -33.67 14.09 2.81
C THR A 916 -32.27 14.49 2.43
N VAL A 917 -31.51 14.89 3.44
CA VAL A 917 -30.10 15.21 3.27
C VAL A 917 -29.22 14.17 3.94
N PHE A 918 -28.12 13.85 3.28
CA PHE A 918 -26.99 13.13 3.84
C PHE A 918 -26.00 14.13 4.42
N ARG A 919 -25.67 13.97 5.69
CA ARG A 919 -24.73 14.80 6.44
C ARG A 919 -23.95 13.91 7.40
N GLY A 920 -22.63 13.83 7.22
CA GLY A 920 -21.73 13.15 8.16
C GLY A 920 -22.13 11.69 8.43
N TYR A 921 -22.37 10.92 7.37
CA TYR A 921 -22.83 9.52 7.41
C TYR A 921 -24.25 9.26 7.96
N GLN A 922 -25.02 10.31 8.26
CA GLN A 922 -26.40 10.21 8.74
C GLN A 922 -27.39 10.86 7.78
N LEU A 923 -28.65 10.42 7.85
CA LEU A 923 -29.76 10.98 7.08
C LEU A 923 -30.65 11.85 7.97
N TYR A 924 -31.07 12.99 7.42
CA TYR A 924 -31.99 13.91 8.08
C TYR A 924 -33.10 14.29 7.11
N ASP A 925 -34.34 14.25 7.59
CA ASP A 925 -35.51 14.71 6.83
C ASP A 925 -35.91 16.10 7.31
N PHE A 926 -36.03 17.05 6.37
CA PHE A 926 -36.43 18.43 6.64
C PHE A 926 -37.60 18.82 5.75
N THR A 927 -38.57 19.55 6.29
CA THR A 927 -39.70 20.07 5.51
C THR A 927 -39.42 21.52 5.09
N LEU A 928 -39.36 21.76 3.79
CA LEU A 928 -39.20 23.08 3.19
C LEU A 928 -40.53 23.58 2.67
N ASN A 929 -40.90 24.81 2.99
CA ASN A 929 -42.02 25.50 2.36
C ASN A 929 -41.51 26.16 1.07
N LEU A 930 -42.06 25.74 -0.09
CA LEU A 930 -41.69 26.19 -1.43
C LEU A 930 -42.24 27.57 -1.78
#